data_AF-A0A8P4K0C5-F1
#
_entry.id   AF-A0A8P4K0C5-F1
#
_cell.length_a   1.000
_cell.length_b   1.000
_cell.length_c   1.000
_cell.angle_alpha   90.00
_cell.angle_beta   90.00
_cell.angle_gamma   90.00
#
_symmetry.space_group_name_H-M   'P 1'
#
loop_
_entity.id
_entity.type
_entity.pdbx_description
1 polymer ?
#
loop_
_entity_poly.entity_id
_entity_poly.type
_entity_poly.pdbx_seq_one_letter_code
_entity_poly.pdbx_strand_id
1 'polypeptide(L)'
;MADQVAAMCEQLIKAVNVMMDAETNQIYRLEALKFCEEFKETSSFCVPCGLQLADKAQPAVVRHFGLQILEQVVKFRWNNMQQQEKVQLKECAMQLLSNGTHSILEEESHIKDVLSRIIVEMIKREWPQHWPDMLKEMEALTSQGEAQTELVMLILLRLAEDVITFQTLPTQRRRDIQQTLTQNMESIFSFMMAILHVNVEDYRKVVSGAKAHCRVAVATLNTLAGYIDWVSLVHITSGNCHLLEMLCLLLSEPELQLEAAECLLIAISRKGKLEDRKPFMLLFDDVAIHYILSAAQSADGLAISVEVVERRYIFLKRLCQVLCALGSQLCSLVGSDVEVEVPANLSKYMEAFLAFTTHSSQFLKSSTLATWGSLFRHETLSKDPVVVEMTIKYLRASMINLVKTGFPSRDDNPSCEYSRVDFDSDEDFNSFFNSFRAQQGEVVRSACRIVPLEAFQIAAEWLQYQIASPIDTGDTTSKTAEGLCSLLSPSVVQWDAMTVFMECMVAQIFKNLDEERLPIDQSMELLQAVLNYDTKDPLILSCVLTNVSALFPFATRRPHFLPQILYKLFKAITFEVGQENKGPRTRAVKNVRRHACSSIIKICRDYPQFILPCFDMFYNHVKKLFSSDATLTHMEKCSLMESLVLISNQFKDFTKQKAFLDELMASVVAEWTSDEMRHALGDPAVFLSFVGADQVVTEQSKDTDTAGLNRGRLSFCLYAMLGVVKRSRWPSDLAEAKSGGFVVGYTPAGAPIYRNPFTTQFQVLLPNLLALIRTHNSLFMPENMARLSETFSRAHEVMDAEKNVVLGLSQHLLDIYDAPVYRSSLERMQGFFTMLYDNCFHVLGNAGLSLQQEFYTIEKLAEEIAGSAFVSLDHVPDHRLRPMIHIL
;
A
#
# COMPACT_ATOMS: atom_id res chain seq x y z
N MET A 1 -43.18 51.87 -7.54
CA MET A 1 -42.46 50.66 -7.09
C MET A 1 -41.41 50.23 -8.11
N ALA A 2 -41.73 50.14 -9.41
CA ALA A 2 -40.76 49.79 -10.46
C ALA A 2 -39.49 50.67 -10.48
N ASP A 3 -39.62 52.00 -10.41
CA ASP A 3 -38.46 52.92 -10.42
C ASP A 3 -37.53 52.74 -9.22
N GLN A 4 -38.08 52.36 -8.05
CA GLN A 4 -37.29 52.10 -6.84
C GLN A 4 -36.52 50.78 -6.94
N VAL A 5 -37.11 49.76 -7.55
CA VAL A 5 -36.46 48.47 -7.81
C VAL A 5 -35.31 48.65 -8.80
N ALA A 6 -35.54 49.40 -9.90
CA ALA A 6 -34.51 49.67 -10.90
C ALA A 6 -33.30 50.42 -10.29
N ALA A 7 -33.55 51.47 -9.50
CA ALA A 7 -32.49 52.21 -8.82
C ALA A 7 -31.70 51.33 -7.83
N MET A 8 -32.36 50.41 -7.13
CA MET A 8 -31.71 49.45 -6.24
C MET A 8 -30.86 48.44 -7.02
N CYS A 9 -31.36 47.93 -8.14
CA CYS A 9 -30.60 47.04 -9.02
C CYS A 9 -29.31 47.70 -9.52
N GLU A 10 -29.33 48.98 -9.89
CA GLU A 10 -28.12 49.71 -10.29
C GLU A 10 -27.08 49.79 -9.15
N GLN A 11 -27.51 49.99 -7.90
CA GLN A 11 -26.61 50.01 -6.74
C GLN A 11 -26.02 48.63 -6.48
N LEU A 12 -26.83 47.57 -6.57
CA LEU A 12 -26.37 46.19 -6.41
C LEU A 12 -25.37 45.79 -7.51
N ILE A 13 -25.61 46.18 -8.77
CA ILE A 13 -24.67 45.95 -9.87
C ILE A 13 -23.31 46.61 -9.58
N LYS A 14 -23.32 47.88 -9.12
CA LYS A 14 -22.09 48.57 -8.72
C LYS A 14 -21.38 47.85 -7.57
N ALA A 15 -22.11 47.45 -6.54
CA ALA A 15 -21.56 46.74 -5.39
C ALA A 15 -20.92 45.41 -5.81
N VAL A 16 -21.61 44.62 -6.64
CA VAL A 16 -21.09 43.34 -7.16
C VAL A 16 -19.83 43.55 -7.99
N ASN A 17 -19.80 44.55 -8.88
CA ASN A 17 -18.61 44.84 -9.67
C ASN A 17 -17.43 45.28 -8.80
N VAL A 18 -17.65 46.11 -7.79
CA VAL A 18 -16.64 46.51 -6.80
C VAL A 18 -16.15 45.30 -5.99
N MET A 19 -17.04 44.37 -5.63
CA MET A 19 -16.65 43.15 -4.91
C MET A 19 -15.74 42.24 -5.73
N MET A 20 -16.04 42.09 -7.03
CA MET A 20 -15.39 41.13 -7.92
C MET A 20 -14.18 41.69 -8.67
N ASP A 21 -13.98 43.00 -8.68
CA ASP A 21 -12.81 43.65 -9.26
C ASP A 21 -11.57 43.46 -8.36
N ALA A 22 -10.50 42.87 -8.91
CA ALA A 22 -9.25 42.62 -8.20
C ALA A 22 -8.55 43.92 -7.76
N GLU A 23 -8.71 45.01 -8.52
CA GLU A 23 -8.04 46.30 -8.27
C GLU A 23 -8.74 47.14 -7.18
N THR A 24 -9.94 46.73 -6.77
CA THR A 24 -10.70 47.46 -5.75
C THR A 24 -10.00 47.41 -4.38
N ASN A 25 -9.92 48.57 -3.70
CA ASN A 25 -9.39 48.69 -2.34
C ASN A 25 -10.23 47.90 -1.33
N GLN A 26 -9.58 47.27 -0.35
CA GLN A 26 -10.22 46.46 0.69
C GLN A 26 -11.37 47.18 1.42
N ILE A 27 -11.26 48.50 1.66
CA ILE A 27 -12.32 49.27 2.34
C ILE A 27 -13.61 49.26 1.52
N TYR A 28 -13.53 49.63 0.24
CA TYR A 28 -14.70 49.65 -0.65
C TYR A 28 -15.24 48.25 -0.93
N ARG A 29 -14.37 47.23 -1.01
CA ARG A 29 -14.79 45.83 -1.13
C ARG A 29 -15.61 45.38 0.07
N LEU A 30 -15.19 45.72 1.29
CA LEU A 30 -15.91 45.40 2.52
C LEU A 30 -17.24 46.16 2.64
N GLU A 31 -17.27 47.43 2.24
CA GLU A 31 -18.50 48.23 2.21
C GLU A 31 -19.51 47.65 1.22
N ALA A 32 -19.07 47.28 0.01
CA ALA A 32 -19.92 46.65 -1.00
C ALA A 32 -20.43 45.27 -0.55
N LEU A 33 -19.57 44.44 0.06
CA LEU A 33 -19.97 43.15 0.63
C LEU A 33 -21.02 43.34 1.73
N LYS A 34 -20.78 44.26 2.67
CA LYS A 34 -21.71 44.54 3.76
C LYS A 34 -23.07 44.99 3.22
N PHE A 35 -23.08 45.90 2.24
CA PHE A 35 -24.30 46.35 1.58
C PHE A 35 -25.07 45.18 0.94
N CYS A 36 -24.37 44.29 0.22
CA CYS A 36 -24.98 43.12 -0.41
C CYS A 36 -25.57 42.12 0.62
N GLU A 37 -24.87 41.84 1.72
CA GLU A 37 -25.37 40.95 2.77
C GLU A 37 -26.56 41.55 3.51
N GLU A 38 -26.48 42.82 3.93
CA GLU A 38 -27.58 43.53 4.58
C GLU A 38 -28.83 43.58 3.67
N PHE A 39 -28.64 43.78 2.36
CA PHE A 39 -29.72 43.73 1.39
C PHE A 39 -30.40 42.36 1.37
N LYS A 40 -29.63 41.26 1.28
CA LYS A 40 -30.19 39.90 1.22
C LYS A 40 -30.95 39.51 2.49
N GLU A 41 -30.50 39.97 3.65
CA GLU A 41 -31.13 39.68 4.93
C GLU A 41 -32.42 40.49 5.17
N THR A 42 -32.39 41.79 4.91
CA THR A 42 -33.41 42.71 5.45
C THR A 42 -34.36 43.32 4.42
N SER A 43 -33.98 43.38 3.13
CA SER A 43 -34.74 44.13 2.14
C SER A 43 -36.06 43.44 1.75
N SER A 44 -37.14 44.21 1.58
CA SER A 44 -38.39 43.70 0.98
C SER A 44 -38.28 43.55 -0.54
N PHE A 45 -37.25 44.12 -1.18
CA PHE A 45 -37.07 44.11 -2.63
C PHE A 45 -36.22 42.93 -3.15
N CYS A 46 -35.85 41.96 -2.30
CA CYS A 46 -34.97 40.85 -2.69
C CYS A 46 -35.50 40.07 -3.90
N VAL A 47 -36.79 39.69 -3.92
CA VAL A 47 -37.37 38.93 -5.03
C VAL A 47 -37.40 39.74 -6.34
N PRO A 48 -37.98 40.96 -6.40
CA PRO A 48 -38.01 41.72 -7.65
C PRO A 48 -36.62 42.14 -8.14
N CYS A 49 -35.69 42.52 -7.24
CA CYS A 49 -34.31 42.81 -7.65
C CYS A 49 -33.59 41.55 -8.11
N GLY A 50 -33.72 40.42 -7.40
CA GLY A 50 -33.09 39.15 -7.78
C GLY A 50 -33.51 38.69 -9.18
N LEU A 51 -34.81 38.78 -9.50
CA LEU A 51 -35.33 38.46 -10.83
C LEU A 51 -34.80 39.40 -11.92
N GLN A 52 -34.76 40.72 -11.66
CA GLN A 52 -34.25 41.68 -12.64
C GLN A 52 -32.74 41.54 -12.89
N LEU A 53 -31.97 41.22 -11.84
CA LEU A 53 -30.52 40.99 -11.95
C LEU A 53 -30.20 39.65 -12.65
N ALA A 54 -31.09 38.66 -12.55
CA ALA A 54 -30.96 37.35 -13.19
C ALA A 54 -31.21 37.35 -14.71
N ASP A 55 -31.69 38.46 -15.28
CA ASP A 55 -32.01 38.59 -16.71
C ASP A 55 -30.79 38.33 -17.61
N LYS A 56 -31.00 37.66 -18.75
CA LYS A 56 -29.94 37.30 -19.72
C LYS A 56 -29.19 38.48 -20.31
N ALA A 57 -29.78 39.67 -20.30
CA ALA A 57 -29.12 40.90 -20.76
C ALA A 57 -28.00 41.35 -19.80
N GLN A 58 -27.98 40.86 -18.56
CA GLN A 58 -26.96 41.19 -17.58
C GLN A 58 -25.71 40.31 -17.72
N PRO A 59 -24.52 40.79 -17.29
CA PRO A 59 -23.33 39.96 -17.21
C PRO A 59 -23.51 38.76 -16.27
N ALA A 60 -22.87 37.62 -16.56
CA ALA A 60 -23.00 36.38 -15.77
C ALA A 60 -22.75 36.59 -14.26
N VAL A 61 -21.77 37.41 -13.89
CA VAL A 61 -21.49 37.73 -12.48
C VAL A 61 -22.69 38.38 -11.77
N VAL A 62 -23.37 39.31 -12.44
CA VAL A 62 -24.57 39.99 -11.93
C VAL A 62 -25.74 39.00 -11.88
N ARG A 63 -25.91 38.18 -12.93
CA ARG A 63 -26.94 37.13 -13.00
C ARG A 63 -26.80 36.13 -11.85
N HIS A 64 -25.58 35.66 -11.61
CA HIS A 64 -25.26 34.75 -10.50
C HIS A 64 -25.64 35.37 -9.16
N PHE A 65 -25.29 36.64 -8.92
CA PHE A 65 -25.69 37.32 -7.67
C PHE A 65 -27.21 37.48 -7.55
N GLY A 66 -27.90 37.83 -8.64
CA GLY A 66 -29.37 37.87 -8.70
C GLY A 66 -30.01 36.55 -8.28
N LEU A 67 -29.55 35.45 -8.87
CA LEU A 67 -29.99 34.09 -8.53
C LEU A 67 -29.63 33.72 -7.08
N GLN A 68 -28.46 34.13 -6.58
CA GLN A 68 -28.05 33.89 -5.19
C GLN A 68 -28.97 34.62 -4.19
N ILE A 69 -29.44 35.83 -4.52
CA ILE A 69 -30.46 36.51 -3.70
C ILE A 69 -31.73 35.66 -3.62
N LEU A 70 -32.22 35.16 -4.76
CA LEU A 70 -33.42 34.32 -4.81
C LEU A 70 -33.23 33.02 -4.01
N GLU A 71 -32.08 32.36 -4.14
CA GLU A 71 -31.72 31.19 -3.35
C GLU A 71 -31.76 31.49 -1.84
N GLN A 72 -31.22 32.63 -1.40
CA GLN A 72 -31.23 33.02 0.01
C GLN A 72 -32.65 33.30 0.53
N VAL A 73 -33.51 33.91 -0.29
CA VAL A 73 -34.93 34.11 0.04
C VAL A 73 -35.62 32.75 0.25
N VAL A 74 -35.44 31.81 -0.68
CA VAL A 74 -35.97 30.45 -0.52
C VAL A 74 -35.38 29.79 0.72
N LYS A 75 -34.06 29.93 0.96
CA LYS A 75 -33.40 29.25 2.07
C LYS A 75 -33.90 29.68 3.45
N PHE A 76 -33.95 30.98 3.69
CA PHE A 76 -34.12 31.52 5.04
C PHE A 76 -35.45 32.24 5.27
N ARG A 77 -36.06 32.81 4.22
CA ARG A 77 -37.27 33.64 4.36
C ARG A 77 -38.55 32.94 3.94
N TRP A 78 -38.47 31.80 3.26
CA TRP A 78 -39.62 31.06 2.73
C TRP A 78 -40.73 30.81 3.74
N ASN A 79 -40.40 30.38 4.96
CA ASN A 79 -41.41 30.05 5.97
C ASN A 79 -42.26 31.27 6.39
N ASN A 80 -41.71 32.49 6.24
CA ASN A 80 -42.37 33.74 6.62
C ASN A 80 -43.10 34.40 5.44
N MET A 81 -42.96 33.88 4.21
CA MET A 81 -43.63 34.40 3.02
C MET A 81 -45.11 34.00 2.97
N GLN A 82 -45.95 34.88 2.41
CA GLN A 82 -47.35 34.58 2.16
C GLN A 82 -47.48 33.54 1.05
N GLN A 83 -48.56 32.76 1.06
CA GLN A 83 -48.77 31.69 0.07
C GLN A 83 -48.76 32.24 -1.37
N GLN A 84 -49.34 33.42 -1.60
CA GLN A 84 -49.35 34.05 -2.92
C GLN A 84 -47.93 34.42 -3.40
N GLU A 85 -47.06 34.89 -2.51
CA GLU A 85 -45.67 35.24 -2.83
C GLU A 85 -44.85 33.99 -3.16
N LYS A 86 -45.09 32.86 -2.46
CA LYS A 86 -44.45 31.58 -2.75
C LYS A 86 -44.82 31.07 -4.13
N VAL A 87 -46.11 31.09 -4.46
CA VAL A 87 -46.62 30.68 -5.78
C VAL A 87 -46.00 31.55 -6.87
N GLN A 88 -46.00 32.87 -6.68
CA GLN A 88 -45.40 33.79 -7.66
C GLN A 88 -43.89 33.55 -7.84
N LEU A 89 -43.13 33.38 -6.75
CA LEU A 89 -41.69 33.09 -6.84
C LEU A 89 -41.42 31.76 -7.54
N LYS A 90 -42.22 30.73 -7.25
CA LYS A 90 -42.16 29.44 -7.95
C LYS A 90 -42.46 29.60 -9.44
N GLU A 91 -43.51 30.31 -9.82
CA GLU A 91 -43.85 30.59 -11.23
C GLU A 91 -42.70 31.34 -11.95
N CYS A 92 -42.12 32.36 -11.31
CA CYS A 92 -40.98 33.08 -11.85
C CYS A 92 -39.75 32.18 -12.00
N ALA A 93 -39.45 31.31 -11.02
CA ALA A 93 -38.33 30.38 -11.12
C ALA A 93 -38.54 29.34 -12.24
N MET A 94 -39.76 28.85 -12.43
CA MET A 94 -40.11 27.96 -13.55
C MET A 94 -40.02 28.68 -14.90
N GLN A 95 -40.36 29.97 -14.96
CA GLN A 95 -40.12 30.79 -16.16
C GLN A 95 -38.62 30.95 -16.43
N LEU A 96 -37.79 31.18 -15.39
CA LEU A 96 -36.33 31.24 -15.56
C LEU A 96 -35.75 29.93 -16.11
N LEU A 97 -36.27 28.77 -15.69
CA LEU A 97 -35.90 27.48 -16.30
C LEU A 97 -36.32 27.39 -17.77
N SER A 98 -37.53 27.82 -18.10
CA SER A 98 -38.08 27.72 -19.44
C SER A 98 -37.36 28.63 -20.44
N ASN A 99 -37.18 29.91 -20.11
CA ASN A 99 -36.67 30.90 -21.04
C ASN A 99 -35.70 31.91 -20.43
N GLY A 100 -35.18 31.69 -19.22
CA GLY A 100 -34.26 32.58 -18.50
C GLY A 100 -32.77 32.25 -18.64
N THR A 101 -32.42 31.13 -19.30
CA THR A 101 -31.02 30.78 -19.62
C THR A 101 -30.68 30.90 -21.12
N HIS A 102 -29.41 31.17 -21.45
CA HIS A 102 -28.88 31.06 -22.81
C HIS A 102 -28.94 29.62 -23.32
N SER A 103 -28.55 29.42 -24.59
CA SER A 103 -28.48 28.09 -25.17
C SER A 103 -27.51 27.19 -24.39
N ILE A 104 -27.70 25.87 -24.49
CA ILE A 104 -26.91 24.88 -23.74
C ILE A 104 -25.39 25.07 -23.88
N LEU A 105 -24.93 25.47 -25.07
CA LEU A 105 -23.50 25.64 -25.37
C LEU A 105 -22.93 27.00 -24.94
N GLU A 106 -23.77 28.02 -24.76
CA GLU A 106 -23.36 29.39 -24.40
C GLU A 106 -23.51 29.67 -22.92
N GLU A 107 -24.47 29.02 -22.25
CA GLU A 107 -24.75 29.29 -20.84
C GLU A 107 -23.65 28.74 -19.92
N GLU A 108 -23.24 29.59 -18.99
CA GLU A 108 -22.21 29.32 -18.00
C GLU A 108 -22.64 28.25 -16.99
N SER A 109 -21.74 27.32 -16.64
CA SER A 109 -22.04 26.21 -15.72
C SER A 109 -22.49 26.69 -14.34
N HIS A 110 -21.87 27.75 -13.81
CA HIS A 110 -22.21 28.31 -12.50
C HIS A 110 -23.60 28.95 -12.46
N ILE A 111 -24.14 29.42 -13.59
CA ILE A 111 -25.52 29.93 -13.67
C ILE A 111 -26.51 28.78 -13.59
N LYS A 112 -26.24 27.69 -14.33
CA LYS A 112 -27.05 26.46 -14.30
C LYS A 112 -27.08 25.86 -12.90
N ASP A 113 -25.93 25.86 -12.21
CA ASP A 113 -25.80 25.39 -10.83
C ASP A 113 -26.70 26.21 -9.87
N VAL A 114 -26.59 27.53 -9.84
CA VAL A 114 -27.39 28.35 -8.91
C VAL A 114 -28.88 28.20 -9.20
N LEU A 115 -29.27 28.20 -10.47
CA LEU A 115 -30.66 28.01 -10.86
C LEU A 115 -31.19 26.65 -10.39
N SER A 116 -30.40 25.58 -10.57
CA SER A 116 -30.73 24.25 -10.05
C SER A 116 -30.86 24.24 -8.53
N ARG A 117 -29.96 24.92 -7.81
CA ARG A 117 -30.02 25.08 -6.35
C ARG A 117 -31.31 25.74 -5.89
N ILE A 118 -31.74 26.83 -6.53
CA ILE A 118 -33.01 27.50 -6.20
C ILE A 118 -34.18 26.52 -6.28
N ILE A 119 -34.25 25.76 -7.38
CA ILE A 119 -35.33 24.81 -7.63
C ILE A 119 -35.30 23.66 -6.61
N VAL A 120 -34.13 23.08 -6.36
CA VAL A 120 -33.97 22.02 -5.34
C VAL A 120 -34.35 22.53 -3.95
N GLU A 121 -33.97 23.76 -3.58
CA GLU A 121 -34.38 24.36 -2.31
C GLU A 121 -35.90 24.53 -2.20
N MET A 122 -36.60 24.83 -3.29
CA MET A 122 -38.07 24.85 -3.31
C MET A 122 -38.66 23.44 -3.21
N ILE A 123 -38.11 22.46 -3.93
CA ILE A 123 -38.51 21.05 -3.83
C ILE A 123 -38.38 20.55 -2.39
N LYS A 124 -37.25 20.81 -1.73
CA LYS A 124 -37.00 20.44 -0.33
C LYS A 124 -38.06 20.98 0.64
N ARG A 125 -38.67 22.12 0.33
CA ARG A 125 -39.68 22.79 1.17
C ARG A 125 -41.11 22.38 0.86
N GLU A 126 -41.43 22.12 -0.41
CA GLU A 126 -42.82 21.95 -0.84
C GLU A 126 -43.15 20.53 -1.33
N TRP A 127 -42.22 19.81 -1.95
CA TRP A 127 -42.43 18.46 -2.45
C TRP A 127 -42.27 17.40 -1.34
N PRO A 128 -43.23 16.46 -1.14
CA PRO A 128 -44.30 16.10 -2.09
C PRO A 128 -45.64 16.82 -1.93
N GLN A 129 -46.03 17.21 -0.72
CA GLN A 129 -47.45 17.51 -0.43
C GLN A 129 -47.97 18.80 -1.08
N HIS A 130 -47.13 19.83 -1.18
CA HIS A 130 -47.52 21.15 -1.70
C HIS A 130 -47.13 21.35 -3.17
N TRP A 131 -46.44 20.37 -3.77
CA TRP A 131 -46.06 20.39 -5.19
C TRP A 131 -46.22 19.00 -5.83
N PRO A 132 -47.44 18.44 -5.87
CA PRO A 132 -47.65 17.06 -6.33
C PRO A 132 -47.28 16.84 -7.81
N ASP A 133 -47.44 17.85 -8.66
CA ASP A 133 -47.13 17.76 -10.10
C ASP A 133 -45.66 18.09 -10.43
N MET A 134 -44.76 18.20 -9.44
CA MET A 134 -43.35 18.58 -9.64
C MET A 134 -42.66 17.75 -10.73
N LEU A 135 -42.77 16.42 -10.67
CA LEU A 135 -42.13 15.55 -11.66
C LEU A 135 -42.70 15.76 -13.08
N LYS A 136 -44.02 15.99 -13.21
CA LYS A 136 -44.66 16.27 -14.50
C LYS A 136 -44.23 17.62 -15.07
N GLU A 137 -44.08 18.62 -14.21
CA GLU A 137 -43.58 19.95 -14.62
C GLU A 137 -42.13 19.86 -15.11
N MET A 138 -41.27 19.08 -14.44
CA MET A 138 -39.89 18.81 -14.89
C MET A 138 -39.86 18.06 -16.22
N GLU A 139 -40.70 17.05 -16.40
CA GLU A 139 -40.84 16.31 -17.66
C GLU A 139 -41.27 17.25 -18.80
N ALA A 140 -42.28 18.11 -18.57
CA ALA A 140 -42.74 19.08 -19.56
C ALA A 140 -41.67 20.10 -19.97
N LEU A 141 -40.77 20.50 -19.05
CA LEU A 141 -39.64 21.38 -19.37
C LEU A 141 -38.66 20.73 -20.35
N THR A 142 -38.40 19.43 -20.24
CA THR A 142 -37.47 18.74 -21.16
C THR A 142 -37.93 18.76 -22.62
N SER A 143 -39.24 18.85 -22.85
CA SER A 143 -39.80 18.97 -24.20
C SER A 143 -39.54 20.33 -24.88
N GLN A 144 -38.97 21.31 -24.17
CA GLN A 144 -38.71 22.65 -24.69
C GLN A 144 -37.35 22.82 -25.35
N GLY A 145 -36.38 21.94 -25.06
CA GLY A 145 -35.03 21.99 -25.64
C GLY A 145 -33.96 21.32 -24.78
N GLU A 146 -32.74 21.28 -25.33
CA GLU A 146 -31.60 20.61 -24.70
C GLU A 146 -31.13 21.32 -23.43
N ALA A 147 -31.19 22.67 -23.41
CA ALA A 147 -30.80 23.46 -22.25
C ALA A 147 -31.70 23.18 -21.03
N GLN A 148 -33.01 23.09 -21.25
CA GLN A 148 -33.98 22.76 -20.22
C GLN A 148 -33.80 21.32 -19.74
N THR A 149 -33.53 20.40 -20.66
CA THR A 149 -33.25 19.00 -20.32
C THR A 149 -32.00 18.87 -19.44
N GLU A 150 -30.90 19.56 -19.77
CA GLU A 150 -29.70 19.59 -18.94
C GLU A 150 -29.99 20.16 -17.53
N LEU A 151 -30.74 21.26 -17.44
CA LEU A 151 -31.12 21.85 -16.15
C LEU A 151 -31.96 20.89 -15.30
N VAL A 152 -32.90 20.16 -15.90
CA VAL A 152 -33.70 19.15 -15.19
C VAL A 152 -32.82 18.02 -14.65
N MET A 153 -31.84 17.55 -15.44
CA MET A 153 -30.87 16.56 -14.97
C MET A 153 -30.05 17.07 -13.77
N LEU A 154 -29.54 18.31 -13.84
CA LEU A 154 -28.82 18.94 -12.72
C LEU A 154 -29.69 19.07 -11.46
N ILE A 155 -30.97 19.42 -11.60
CA ILE A 155 -31.93 19.48 -10.49
C ILE A 155 -32.13 18.10 -9.87
N LEU A 156 -32.37 17.07 -10.68
CA LEU A 156 -32.59 15.71 -10.20
C LEU A 156 -31.37 15.13 -9.50
N LEU A 157 -30.17 15.35 -10.05
CA LEU A 157 -28.90 14.94 -9.46
C LEU A 157 -28.72 15.61 -8.10
N ARG A 158 -28.83 16.95 -8.07
CA ARG A 158 -28.61 17.72 -6.84
C ARG A 158 -29.64 17.39 -5.75
N LEU A 159 -30.88 17.10 -6.14
CA LEU A 159 -31.91 16.62 -5.21
C LEU A 159 -31.51 15.30 -4.55
N ALA A 160 -31.03 14.33 -5.34
CA ALA A 160 -30.56 13.05 -4.80
C ALA A 160 -29.36 13.25 -3.86
N GLU A 161 -28.37 14.05 -4.27
CA GLU A 161 -27.20 14.38 -3.45
C GLU A 161 -27.59 15.01 -2.10
N ASP A 162 -28.45 16.03 -2.10
CA ASP A 162 -28.86 16.75 -0.89
C ASP A 162 -29.66 15.86 0.07
N VAL A 163 -30.50 14.96 -0.46
CA VAL A 163 -31.42 14.12 0.33
C VAL A 163 -30.74 12.85 0.83
N ILE A 164 -29.95 12.19 -0.02
CA ILE A 164 -29.37 10.86 0.23
C ILE A 164 -27.94 10.99 0.78
N THR A 165 -27.06 11.68 0.05
CA THR A 165 -25.62 11.72 0.32
C THR A 165 -25.28 12.72 1.43
N PHE A 166 -25.64 14.00 1.24
CA PHE A 166 -25.28 15.08 2.17
C PHE A 166 -26.28 15.25 3.32
N GLN A 167 -27.52 14.77 3.15
CA GLN A 167 -28.57 14.79 4.16
C GLN A 167 -28.81 16.20 4.75
N THR A 168 -28.85 17.22 3.91
CA THR A 168 -28.94 18.64 4.32
C THR A 168 -30.30 19.06 4.89
N LEU A 169 -31.26 18.13 4.97
CA LEU A 169 -32.61 18.36 5.47
C LEU A 169 -32.85 17.81 6.88
N PRO A 170 -33.81 18.38 7.64
CA PRO A 170 -34.33 17.76 8.85
C PRO A 170 -34.82 16.32 8.61
N THR A 171 -34.59 15.43 9.57
CA THR A 171 -34.80 13.98 9.40
C THR A 171 -36.20 13.61 8.92
N GLN A 172 -37.26 14.25 9.45
CA GLN A 172 -38.63 13.95 9.04
C GLN A 172 -38.86 14.34 7.58
N ARG A 173 -38.50 15.57 7.20
CA ARG A 173 -38.66 16.06 5.82
C ARG A 173 -37.87 15.22 4.83
N ARG A 174 -36.64 14.85 5.19
CA ARG A 174 -35.79 13.96 4.40
C ARG A 174 -36.46 12.60 4.15
N ARG A 175 -37.06 11.99 5.19
CA ARG A 175 -37.76 10.71 5.06
C ARG A 175 -38.95 10.82 4.12
N ASP A 176 -39.75 11.88 4.22
CA ASP A 176 -40.91 12.08 3.35
C ASP A 176 -40.49 12.17 1.87
N ILE A 177 -39.43 12.93 1.59
CA ILE A 177 -38.87 13.08 0.24
C ILE A 177 -38.28 11.76 -0.26
N GLN A 178 -37.48 11.08 0.56
CA GLN A 178 -36.87 9.79 0.21
C GLN A 178 -37.91 8.70 -0.06
N GLN A 179 -38.98 8.65 0.73
CA GLN A 179 -40.11 7.74 0.50
C GLN A 179 -40.79 8.07 -0.83
N THR A 180 -41.01 9.34 -1.13
CA THR A 180 -41.63 9.76 -2.40
C THR A 180 -40.74 9.44 -3.60
N LEU A 181 -39.42 9.67 -3.50
CA LEU A 181 -38.46 9.26 -4.52
C LEU A 181 -38.55 7.76 -4.77
N THR A 182 -38.56 6.96 -3.69
CA THR A 182 -38.64 5.49 -3.78
C THR A 182 -39.95 5.04 -4.44
N GLN A 183 -41.08 5.67 -4.10
CA GLN A 183 -42.39 5.37 -4.69
C GLN A 183 -42.47 5.69 -6.19
N ASN A 184 -41.81 6.77 -6.63
CA ASN A 184 -41.81 7.20 -8.03
C ASN A 184 -40.56 6.72 -8.79
N MET A 185 -39.75 5.86 -8.20
CA MET A 185 -38.42 5.53 -8.73
C MET A 185 -38.48 4.88 -10.11
N GLU A 186 -39.45 3.99 -10.35
CA GLU A 186 -39.65 3.38 -11.66
C GLU A 186 -39.88 4.44 -12.76
N SER A 187 -40.77 5.41 -12.50
CA SER A 187 -41.05 6.50 -13.43
C SER A 187 -39.83 7.42 -13.63
N ILE A 188 -39.14 7.80 -12.55
CA ILE A 188 -37.95 8.66 -12.62
C ILE A 188 -36.83 7.97 -13.41
N PHE A 189 -36.61 6.67 -13.16
CA PHE A 189 -35.58 5.91 -13.83
C PHE A 189 -35.89 5.69 -15.32
N SER A 190 -37.13 5.32 -15.64
CA SER A 190 -37.58 5.20 -17.04
C SER A 190 -37.49 6.53 -17.79
N PHE A 191 -37.79 7.65 -17.12
CA PHE A 191 -37.64 8.99 -17.68
C PHE A 191 -36.17 9.30 -18.03
N MET A 192 -35.24 9.09 -17.11
CA MET A 192 -33.81 9.31 -17.37
C MET A 192 -33.29 8.41 -18.50
N MET A 193 -33.74 7.14 -18.55
CA MET A 193 -33.39 6.22 -19.63
C MET A 193 -33.92 6.68 -21.00
N ALA A 194 -35.15 7.19 -21.06
CA ALA A 194 -35.71 7.71 -22.30
C ALA A 194 -34.95 8.96 -22.80
N ILE A 195 -34.62 9.89 -21.91
CA ILE A 195 -33.82 11.07 -22.23
C ILE A 195 -32.44 10.67 -22.76
N LEU A 196 -31.76 9.72 -22.10
CA LEU A 196 -30.46 9.23 -22.54
C LEU A 196 -30.56 8.61 -23.94
N HIS A 197 -31.56 7.74 -24.16
CA HIS A 197 -31.75 7.07 -25.44
C HIS A 197 -31.94 8.06 -26.60
N VAL A 198 -32.88 9.00 -26.46
CA VAL A 198 -33.19 9.98 -27.50
C VAL A 198 -31.95 10.82 -27.83
N ASN A 199 -31.27 11.36 -26.81
CA ASN A 199 -30.12 12.23 -27.04
C ASN A 199 -28.90 11.49 -27.59
N VAL A 200 -28.70 10.22 -27.23
CA VAL A 200 -27.63 9.39 -27.83
C VAL A 200 -27.93 9.09 -29.30
N GLU A 201 -29.19 8.78 -29.65
CA GLU A 201 -29.58 8.57 -31.04
C GLU A 201 -29.40 9.83 -31.89
N ASP A 202 -29.85 10.98 -31.38
CA ASP A 202 -29.75 12.26 -32.09
C ASP A 202 -28.30 12.72 -32.22
N TYR A 203 -27.48 12.50 -31.17
CA TYR A 203 -26.03 12.69 -31.23
C TYR A 203 -25.37 11.89 -32.36
N ARG A 204 -25.76 10.62 -32.54
CA ARG A 204 -25.23 9.74 -33.59
C ARG A 204 -25.72 10.12 -34.99
N LYS A 205 -26.95 10.61 -35.13
CA LYS A 205 -27.60 10.88 -36.42
C LYS A 205 -27.31 12.28 -36.96
N VAL A 206 -27.18 13.30 -36.12
CA VAL A 206 -27.25 14.71 -36.54
C VAL A 206 -25.89 15.39 -36.45
N VAL A 207 -25.35 15.87 -37.58
CA VAL A 207 -24.07 16.61 -37.61
C VAL A 207 -24.20 18.01 -36.99
N SER A 208 -25.33 18.70 -37.19
CA SER A 208 -25.63 20.02 -36.62
C SER A 208 -26.40 19.90 -35.31
N GLY A 209 -25.78 20.19 -34.17
CA GLY A 209 -26.41 20.05 -32.85
C GLY A 209 -25.92 18.85 -32.04
N ALA A 210 -25.08 17.98 -32.62
CA ALA A 210 -24.46 16.84 -31.92
C ALA A 210 -23.87 17.22 -30.55
N LYS A 211 -23.18 18.36 -30.45
CA LYS A 211 -22.58 18.81 -29.18
C LYS A 211 -23.61 19.10 -28.08
N ALA A 212 -24.79 19.60 -28.45
CA ALA A 212 -25.87 19.87 -27.50
C ALA A 212 -26.44 18.56 -26.95
N HIS A 213 -26.82 17.63 -27.83
CA HIS A 213 -27.30 16.30 -27.44
C HIS A 213 -26.26 15.50 -26.64
N CYS A 214 -24.98 15.58 -27.02
CA CYS A 214 -23.88 14.97 -26.27
C CYS A 214 -23.81 15.51 -24.84
N ARG A 215 -23.94 16.84 -24.66
CA ARG A 215 -23.90 17.47 -23.33
C ARG A 215 -25.10 17.05 -22.46
N VAL A 216 -26.28 16.90 -23.06
CA VAL A 216 -27.46 16.33 -22.36
C VAL A 216 -27.21 14.87 -21.96
N ALA A 217 -26.63 14.05 -22.85
CA ALA A 217 -26.30 12.66 -22.56
C ALA A 217 -25.30 12.56 -21.39
N VAL A 218 -24.25 13.40 -21.37
CA VAL A 218 -23.31 13.51 -20.24
C VAL A 218 -24.02 13.87 -18.94
N ALA A 219 -24.86 14.92 -18.94
CA ALA A 219 -25.62 15.31 -17.76
C ALA A 219 -26.56 14.20 -17.27
N THR A 220 -27.16 13.45 -18.20
CA THR A 220 -28.05 12.34 -17.90
C THR A 220 -27.29 11.16 -17.30
N LEU A 221 -26.11 10.81 -17.83
CA LEU A 221 -25.23 9.77 -17.26
C LEU A 221 -24.75 10.15 -15.85
N ASN A 222 -24.31 11.40 -15.65
CA ASN A 222 -23.94 11.87 -14.32
C ASN A 222 -25.11 11.83 -13.32
N THR A 223 -26.32 12.15 -13.80
CA THR A 223 -27.53 12.04 -12.98
C THR A 223 -27.83 10.57 -12.66
N LEU A 224 -27.78 9.68 -13.64
CA LEU A 224 -27.94 8.24 -13.43
C LEU A 224 -26.92 7.70 -12.42
N ALA A 225 -25.64 8.09 -12.51
CA ALA A 225 -24.61 7.72 -11.55
C ALA A 225 -25.01 8.08 -10.10
N GLY A 226 -25.55 9.28 -9.89
CA GLY A 226 -26.05 9.75 -8.59
C GLY A 226 -27.29 9.01 -8.07
N TYR A 227 -28.02 8.28 -8.92
CA TYR A 227 -29.17 7.45 -8.52
C TYR A 227 -28.79 5.97 -8.36
N ILE A 228 -28.03 5.40 -9.30
CA ILE A 228 -27.61 3.98 -9.33
C ILE A 228 -26.97 3.57 -7.99
N ASP A 229 -26.23 4.46 -7.34
CA ASP A 229 -25.52 4.18 -6.10
C ASP A 229 -26.43 3.75 -4.93
N TRP A 230 -27.70 4.17 -4.90
CA TRP A 230 -28.56 3.94 -3.73
C TRP A 230 -29.93 3.34 -4.04
N VAL A 231 -30.38 3.39 -5.30
CA VAL A 231 -31.66 2.79 -5.71
C VAL A 231 -31.68 1.27 -5.51
N SER A 232 -32.90 0.71 -5.44
CA SER A 232 -33.09 -0.74 -5.43
C SER A 232 -32.50 -1.38 -6.68
N LEU A 233 -31.80 -2.51 -6.52
CA LEU A 233 -31.19 -3.26 -7.63
C LEU A 233 -32.20 -3.62 -8.72
N VAL A 234 -33.47 -3.82 -8.35
CA VAL A 234 -34.56 -4.14 -9.29
C VAL A 234 -34.69 -3.12 -10.42
N HIS A 235 -34.41 -1.82 -10.16
CA HIS A 235 -34.46 -0.79 -11.20
C HIS A 235 -33.26 -0.86 -12.15
N ILE A 236 -32.08 -1.26 -11.65
CA ILE A 236 -30.86 -1.46 -12.44
C ILE A 236 -31.00 -2.71 -13.33
N THR A 237 -31.60 -3.77 -12.78
CA THR A 237 -31.77 -5.06 -13.47
C THR A 237 -33.08 -5.17 -14.25
N SER A 238 -33.89 -4.11 -14.27
CA SER A 238 -35.17 -4.08 -14.99
C SER A 238 -34.98 -4.29 -16.50
N GLY A 239 -35.98 -4.91 -17.15
CA GLY A 239 -35.95 -5.14 -18.59
C GLY A 239 -34.76 -5.96 -19.07
N ASN A 240 -34.35 -6.99 -18.31
CA ASN A 240 -33.14 -7.79 -18.56
C ASN A 240 -31.85 -6.95 -18.57
N CYS A 241 -31.68 -6.07 -17.59
CA CYS A 241 -30.50 -5.20 -17.47
C CYS A 241 -30.29 -4.25 -18.67
N HIS A 242 -31.36 -3.75 -19.28
CA HIS A 242 -31.29 -2.86 -20.44
C HIS A 242 -30.39 -1.62 -20.22
N LEU A 243 -30.39 -1.08 -19.00
CA LEU A 243 -29.44 -0.02 -18.61
C LEU A 243 -27.99 -0.46 -18.85
N LEU A 244 -27.60 -1.63 -18.35
CA LEU A 244 -26.23 -2.11 -18.43
C LEU A 244 -25.82 -2.36 -19.88
N GLU A 245 -26.73 -2.90 -20.70
CA GLU A 245 -26.53 -3.07 -22.14
C GLU A 245 -26.28 -1.72 -22.84
N MET A 246 -27.12 -0.72 -22.55
CA MET A 246 -26.93 0.63 -23.08
C MET A 246 -25.60 1.25 -22.65
N LEU A 247 -25.22 1.09 -21.38
CA LEU A 247 -23.93 1.61 -20.90
C LEU A 247 -22.75 0.90 -21.57
N CYS A 248 -22.83 -0.41 -21.81
CA CYS A 248 -21.83 -1.16 -22.57
C CYS A 248 -21.71 -0.63 -24.01
N LEU A 249 -22.83 -0.36 -24.69
CA LEU A 249 -22.84 0.24 -26.03
C LEU A 249 -22.14 1.62 -26.06
N LEU A 250 -22.31 2.40 -25.00
CA LEU A 250 -21.70 3.73 -24.87
C LEU A 250 -20.19 3.69 -24.58
N LEU A 251 -19.62 2.54 -24.20
CA LEU A 251 -18.16 2.38 -24.09
C LEU A 251 -17.43 2.58 -25.42
N SER A 252 -18.13 2.46 -26.56
CA SER A 252 -17.57 2.71 -27.89
C SER A 252 -17.68 4.17 -28.35
N GLU A 253 -18.31 5.05 -27.56
CA GLU A 253 -18.49 6.47 -27.88
C GLU A 253 -17.48 7.33 -27.11
N PRO A 254 -16.44 7.89 -27.75
CA PRO A 254 -15.32 8.54 -27.05
C PRO A 254 -15.72 9.68 -26.10
N GLU A 255 -16.79 10.41 -26.42
CA GLU A 255 -17.28 11.54 -25.62
C GLU A 255 -18.15 11.13 -24.41
N LEU A 256 -18.63 9.88 -24.37
CA LEU A 256 -19.57 9.36 -23.36
C LEU A 256 -19.04 8.14 -22.59
N GLN A 257 -17.96 7.52 -23.07
CA GLN A 257 -17.43 6.26 -22.53
C GLN A 257 -17.00 6.36 -21.06
N LEU A 258 -16.52 7.53 -20.61
CA LEU A 258 -16.06 7.72 -19.24
C LEU A 258 -17.24 7.68 -18.26
N GLU A 259 -18.26 8.47 -18.54
CA GLU A 259 -19.47 8.61 -17.74
C GLU A 259 -20.28 7.30 -17.77
N ALA A 260 -20.28 6.59 -18.91
CA ALA A 260 -20.87 5.26 -19.02
C ALA A 260 -20.12 4.21 -18.17
N ALA A 261 -18.78 4.22 -18.21
CA ALA A 261 -17.95 3.35 -17.37
C ALA A 261 -18.12 3.66 -15.88
N GLU A 262 -18.33 4.92 -15.49
CA GLU A 262 -18.66 5.31 -14.12
C GLU A 262 -19.99 4.73 -13.67
N CYS A 263 -21.05 4.87 -14.48
CA CYS A 263 -22.34 4.26 -14.20
C CYS A 263 -22.24 2.74 -14.05
N LEU A 264 -21.52 2.06 -14.96
CA LEU A 264 -21.29 0.61 -14.88
C LEU A 264 -20.54 0.24 -13.60
N LEU A 265 -19.49 0.98 -13.25
CA LEU A 265 -18.70 0.71 -12.06
C LEU A 265 -19.56 0.81 -10.81
N ILE A 266 -20.33 1.89 -10.66
CA ILE A 266 -21.21 2.10 -9.51
C ILE A 266 -22.24 0.97 -9.44
N ALA A 267 -22.90 0.64 -10.56
CA ALA A 267 -23.92 -0.41 -10.63
C ALA A 267 -23.37 -1.78 -10.18
N ILE A 268 -22.25 -2.22 -10.77
CA ILE A 268 -21.66 -3.54 -10.53
C ILE A 268 -20.98 -3.61 -9.15
N SER A 269 -20.58 -2.47 -8.59
CA SER A 269 -20.01 -2.40 -7.23
C SER A 269 -21.08 -2.49 -6.13
N ARG A 270 -22.37 -2.41 -6.47
CA ARG A 270 -23.47 -2.51 -5.50
C ARG A 270 -23.40 -3.83 -4.74
N LYS A 271 -23.44 -3.72 -3.42
CA LYS A 271 -23.62 -4.84 -2.50
C LYS A 271 -25.12 -5.07 -2.27
N GLY A 272 -25.49 -6.28 -1.92
CA GLY A 272 -26.88 -6.68 -1.75
C GLY A 272 -27.02 -8.19 -1.65
N LYS A 273 -28.27 -8.67 -1.67
CA LYS A 273 -28.56 -10.10 -1.74
C LYS A 273 -27.97 -10.68 -3.03
N LEU A 274 -27.48 -11.92 -2.94
CA LEU A 274 -26.89 -12.61 -4.09
C LEU A 274 -27.90 -12.82 -5.22
N GLU A 275 -29.17 -13.11 -4.88
CA GLU A 275 -30.27 -13.29 -5.84
C GLU A 275 -30.46 -12.06 -6.75
N ASP A 276 -30.52 -10.87 -6.16
CA ASP A 276 -30.72 -9.60 -6.88
C ASP A 276 -29.52 -9.24 -7.77
N ARG A 277 -28.35 -9.84 -7.52
CA ARG A 277 -27.10 -9.61 -8.26
C ARG A 277 -26.87 -10.61 -9.39
N LYS A 278 -27.61 -11.72 -9.42
CA LYS A 278 -27.54 -12.73 -10.48
C LYS A 278 -27.65 -12.13 -11.89
N PRO A 279 -28.53 -11.13 -12.16
CA PRO A 279 -28.65 -10.52 -13.49
C PRO A 279 -27.39 -9.79 -13.98
N PHE A 280 -26.42 -9.46 -13.11
CA PHE A 280 -25.14 -8.89 -13.55
C PHE A 280 -24.31 -9.88 -14.40
N MET A 281 -24.62 -11.17 -14.34
CA MET A 281 -23.98 -12.17 -15.20
C MET A 281 -24.33 -12.00 -16.69
N LEU A 282 -25.39 -11.25 -17.03
CA LEU A 282 -25.70 -10.88 -18.42
C LEU A 282 -24.60 -10.01 -19.06
N LEU A 283 -23.72 -9.39 -18.27
CA LEU A 283 -22.55 -8.68 -18.79
C LEU A 283 -21.51 -9.62 -19.43
N PHE A 284 -21.62 -10.93 -19.19
CA PHE A 284 -20.83 -11.96 -19.88
C PHE A 284 -21.51 -12.45 -21.17
N ASP A 285 -22.71 -12.00 -21.52
CA ASP A 285 -23.33 -12.35 -22.79
C ASP A 285 -22.59 -11.69 -23.96
N ASP A 286 -22.75 -12.27 -25.16
CA ASP A 286 -21.92 -11.94 -26.33
C ASP A 286 -21.85 -10.46 -26.67
N VAL A 287 -22.96 -9.73 -26.53
CA VAL A 287 -23.04 -8.31 -26.87
C VAL A 287 -22.26 -7.47 -25.87
N ALA A 288 -22.58 -7.58 -24.57
CA ALA A 288 -21.98 -6.75 -23.52
C ALA A 288 -20.47 -7.00 -23.40
N ILE A 289 -20.05 -8.27 -23.37
CA ILE A 289 -18.63 -8.60 -23.20
C ILE A 289 -17.80 -8.19 -24.41
N HIS A 290 -18.38 -8.17 -25.61
CA HIS A 290 -17.70 -7.71 -26.82
C HIS A 290 -17.35 -6.22 -26.74
N TYR A 291 -18.28 -5.37 -26.31
CA TYR A 291 -18.01 -3.94 -26.11
C TYR A 291 -16.96 -3.69 -25.04
N ILE A 292 -17.05 -4.41 -23.91
CA ILE A 292 -16.07 -4.33 -22.82
C ILE A 292 -14.67 -4.74 -23.33
N LEU A 293 -14.58 -5.87 -24.04
CA LEU A 293 -13.32 -6.37 -24.60
C LEU A 293 -12.76 -5.40 -25.65
N SER A 294 -13.58 -4.88 -26.55
CA SER A 294 -13.16 -3.93 -27.58
C SER A 294 -12.62 -2.64 -26.95
N ALA A 295 -13.31 -2.11 -25.94
CA ALA A 295 -12.86 -0.93 -25.20
C ALA A 295 -11.52 -1.20 -24.48
N ALA A 296 -11.36 -2.37 -23.85
CA ALA A 296 -10.11 -2.77 -23.19
C ALA A 296 -8.95 -2.96 -24.18
N GLN A 297 -9.17 -3.61 -25.32
CA GLN A 297 -8.15 -3.85 -26.35
C GLN A 297 -7.74 -2.59 -27.10
N SER A 298 -8.64 -1.61 -27.18
CA SER A 298 -8.32 -0.32 -27.78
C SER A 298 -7.27 0.47 -26.96
N ALA A 299 -6.88 0.03 -25.76
CA ALA A 299 -6.00 0.77 -24.84
C ALA A 299 -4.64 1.21 -25.43
N ASP A 300 -4.06 0.48 -26.37
CA ASP A 300 -2.70 0.74 -26.90
C ASP A 300 -2.65 1.74 -28.09
N GLY A 301 -3.78 2.31 -28.52
CA GLY A 301 -3.80 3.20 -29.69
C GLY A 301 -3.13 4.57 -29.44
N LEU A 302 -2.28 5.03 -30.35
CA LEU A 302 -1.73 6.40 -30.36
C LEU A 302 -2.85 7.45 -30.47
N ALA A 303 -2.98 8.35 -29.49
CA ALA A 303 -3.91 9.49 -29.54
C ALA A 303 -3.23 10.75 -30.09
N ILE A 304 -4.03 11.66 -30.66
CA ILE A 304 -3.58 12.79 -31.51
C ILE A 304 -3.23 14.05 -30.67
N SER A 305 -3.65 14.13 -29.39
CA SER A 305 -3.35 15.26 -28.48
C SER A 305 -3.27 14.84 -27.00
N VAL A 306 -2.57 15.64 -26.17
CA VAL A 306 -2.31 15.37 -24.74
C VAL A 306 -3.59 15.27 -23.89
N GLU A 307 -4.54 16.20 -24.04
CA GLU A 307 -5.82 16.16 -23.31
C GLU A 307 -6.64 14.89 -23.63
N VAL A 308 -6.59 14.43 -24.89
CA VAL A 308 -7.26 13.20 -25.32
C VAL A 308 -6.58 11.96 -24.72
N VAL A 309 -5.25 12.00 -24.52
CA VAL A 309 -4.51 10.94 -23.82
C VAL A 309 -4.91 10.87 -22.35
N GLU A 310 -5.01 12.00 -21.65
CA GLU A 310 -5.36 12.03 -20.23
C GLU A 310 -6.78 11.52 -19.97
N ARG A 311 -7.80 12.06 -20.69
CA ARG A 311 -9.19 11.60 -20.54
C ARG A 311 -9.34 10.12 -20.86
N ARG A 312 -8.62 9.62 -21.88
CA ARG A 312 -8.60 8.20 -22.22
C ARG A 312 -7.94 7.35 -21.14
N TYR A 313 -6.85 7.82 -20.55
CA TYR A 313 -6.19 7.09 -19.48
C TYR A 313 -7.08 6.99 -18.23
N ILE A 314 -7.79 8.06 -17.88
CA ILE A 314 -8.81 8.06 -16.81
C ILE A 314 -9.92 7.05 -17.13
N PHE A 315 -10.41 7.03 -18.39
CA PHE A 315 -11.37 6.02 -18.83
C PHE A 315 -10.84 4.58 -18.66
N LEU A 316 -9.59 4.32 -19.04
CA LEU A 316 -8.98 2.98 -18.86
C LEU A 316 -8.87 2.59 -17.39
N LYS A 317 -8.52 3.53 -16.49
CA LYS A 317 -8.56 3.30 -15.03
C LYS A 317 -9.96 2.91 -14.59
N ARG A 318 -10.98 3.60 -15.08
CA ARG A 318 -12.38 3.32 -14.74
C ARG A 318 -12.84 1.97 -15.28
N LEU A 319 -12.52 1.64 -16.53
CA LEU A 319 -12.86 0.36 -17.16
C LEU A 319 -12.14 -0.82 -16.48
N CYS A 320 -10.89 -0.64 -16.06
CA CYS A 320 -10.18 -1.65 -15.26
C CYS A 320 -10.91 -1.92 -13.93
N GLN A 321 -11.38 -0.86 -13.27
CA GLN A 321 -12.20 -0.99 -12.04
C GLN A 321 -13.53 -1.69 -12.32
N VAL A 322 -14.20 -1.42 -13.45
CA VAL A 322 -15.42 -2.14 -13.88
C VAL A 322 -15.15 -3.63 -13.98
N LEU A 323 -14.07 -4.03 -14.66
CA LEU A 323 -13.70 -5.45 -14.79
C LEU A 323 -13.32 -6.09 -13.45
N CYS A 324 -12.68 -5.35 -12.54
CA CYS A 324 -12.39 -5.82 -11.19
C CYS A 324 -13.68 -6.05 -10.38
N ALA A 325 -14.61 -5.10 -10.44
CA ALA A 325 -15.91 -5.22 -9.78
C ALA A 325 -16.71 -6.39 -10.35
N LEU A 326 -16.72 -6.56 -11.68
CA LEU A 326 -17.37 -7.69 -12.34
C LEU A 326 -16.74 -9.04 -11.95
N GLY A 327 -15.41 -9.10 -11.84
CA GLY A 327 -14.70 -10.28 -11.35
C GLY A 327 -15.03 -10.61 -9.89
N SER A 328 -15.22 -9.60 -9.05
CA SER A 328 -15.68 -9.77 -7.67
C SER A 328 -17.12 -10.30 -7.62
N GLN A 329 -18.00 -9.82 -8.51
CA GLN A 329 -19.36 -10.36 -8.65
C GLN A 329 -19.31 -11.84 -9.06
N LEU A 330 -18.52 -12.18 -10.08
CA LEU A 330 -18.32 -13.56 -10.54
C LEU A 330 -17.85 -14.47 -9.39
N CYS A 331 -16.79 -14.08 -8.67
CA CYS A 331 -16.21 -14.85 -7.58
C CYS A 331 -17.13 -15.01 -6.35
N SER A 332 -18.19 -14.21 -6.24
CA SER A 332 -19.13 -14.31 -5.11
C SER A 332 -20.45 -14.97 -5.48
N LEU A 333 -20.73 -15.13 -6.78
CA LEU A 333 -21.94 -15.77 -7.28
C LEU A 333 -21.69 -17.24 -7.68
N VAL A 334 -20.58 -17.52 -8.37
CA VAL A 334 -20.24 -18.89 -8.79
C VAL A 334 -19.90 -19.74 -7.57
N GLY A 335 -20.53 -20.92 -7.45
CA GLY A 335 -20.34 -21.80 -6.30
C GLY A 335 -21.00 -21.32 -5.00
N SER A 336 -21.84 -20.29 -5.06
CA SER A 336 -22.70 -19.87 -3.95
C SER A 336 -24.04 -20.62 -3.93
N ASP A 337 -24.85 -20.39 -2.89
CA ASP A 337 -26.19 -20.95 -2.72
C ASP A 337 -27.21 -20.54 -3.81
N VAL A 338 -26.87 -19.55 -4.65
CA VAL A 338 -27.73 -19.05 -5.74
C VAL A 338 -27.49 -19.79 -7.08
N GLU A 339 -26.61 -20.80 -7.06
CA GLU A 339 -26.33 -21.75 -8.15
C GLU A 339 -26.12 -21.03 -9.51
N VAL A 340 -25.20 -20.06 -9.53
CA VAL A 340 -24.76 -19.41 -10.77
C VAL A 340 -23.69 -20.26 -11.43
N GLU A 341 -23.93 -20.66 -12.67
CA GLU A 341 -22.97 -21.39 -13.50
C GLU A 341 -21.81 -20.49 -13.95
N VAL A 342 -20.71 -21.13 -14.36
CA VAL A 342 -19.58 -20.41 -14.96
C VAL A 342 -20.02 -19.81 -16.31
N PRO A 343 -19.86 -18.49 -16.55
CA PRO A 343 -20.30 -17.88 -17.79
C PRO A 343 -19.59 -18.41 -19.03
N ALA A 344 -20.32 -18.60 -20.13
CA ALA A 344 -19.79 -19.16 -21.37
C ALA A 344 -18.65 -18.32 -22.00
N ASN A 345 -18.73 -17.00 -21.91
CA ASN A 345 -17.70 -16.08 -22.41
C ASN A 345 -16.67 -15.68 -21.34
N LEU A 346 -16.40 -16.54 -20.34
CA LEU A 346 -15.37 -16.28 -19.34
C LEU A 346 -14.00 -16.00 -20.01
N SER A 347 -13.71 -16.64 -21.14
CA SER A 347 -12.46 -16.42 -21.90
C SER A 347 -12.30 -14.98 -22.35
N LYS A 348 -13.35 -14.37 -22.94
CA LYS A 348 -13.33 -12.96 -23.38
C LYS A 348 -13.13 -12.01 -22.21
N TYR A 349 -13.78 -12.26 -21.07
CA TYR A 349 -13.55 -11.48 -19.85
C TYR A 349 -12.08 -11.57 -19.41
N MET A 350 -11.54 -12.79 -19.37
CA MET A 350 -10.16 -13.01 -18.94
C MET A 350 -9.13 -12.39 -19.90
N GLU A 351 -9.40 -12.38 -21.20
CA GLU A 351 -8.59 -11.69 -22.20
C GLU A 351 -8.62 -10.16 -22.01
N ALA A 352 -9.80 -9.57 -21.79
CA ALA A 352 -9.93 -8.15 -21.47
C ALA A 352 -9.15 -7.82 -20.19
N PHE A 353 -9.23 -8.68 -19.18
CA PHE A 353 -8.57 -8.48 -17.90
C PHE A 353 -7.04 -8.67 -17.98
N LEU A 354 -6.59 -9.61 -18.81
CA LEU A 354 -5.17 -9.79 -19.11
C LEU A 354 -4.60 -8.57 -19.83
N ALA A 355 -5.35 -7.94 -20.75
CA ALA A 355 -4.91 -6.72 -21.44
C ALA A 355 -4.50 -5.61 -20.46
N PHE A 356 -5.28 -5.39 -19.39
CA PHE A 356 -4.91 -4.45 -18.32
C PHE A 356 -3.70 -4.92 -17.48
N THR A 357 -3.51 -6.23 -17.36
CA THR A 357 -2.39 -6.82 -16.63
C THR A 357 -1.07 -6.73 -17.43
N THR A 358 -1.14 -6.64 -18.76
CA THR A 358 0.00 -6.48 -19.66
C THR A 358 0.24 -5.04 -20.12
N HIS A 359 -0.70 -4.12 -19.83
CA HIS A 359 -0.63 -2.72 -20.21
C HIS A 359 0.56 -2.01 -19.54
N SER A 360 1.17 -1.00 -20.19
CA SER A 360 2.37 -0.31 -19.69
C SER A 360 2.19 0.39 -18.33
N SER A 361 1.03 1.00 -18.06
CA SER A 361 0.73 1.65 -16.76
C SER A 361 0.90 0.71 -15.56
N GLN A 362 1.74 1.12 -14.61
CA GLN A 362 1.95 0.41 -13.36
C GLN A 362 0.70 0.40 -12.46
N PHE A 363 -0.11 1.46 -12.49
CA PHE A 363 -1.36 1.55 -11.76
C PHE A 363 -2.40 0.54 -12.27
N LEU A 364 -2.54 0.40 -13.60
CA LEU A 364 -3.48 -0.55 -14.20
C LEU A 364 -3.08 -2.00 -13.89
N LYS A 365 -1.79 -2.35 -14.02
CA LYS A 365 -1.27 -3.67 -13.60
C LYS A 365 -1.58 -3.97 -12.13
N SER A 366 -1.39 -2.97 -11.25
CA SER A 366 -1.64 -3.14 -9.81
C SER A 366 -3.11 -3.33 -9.49
N SER A 367 -4.00 -2.66 -10.22
CA SER A 367 -5.44 -2.72 -10.00
C SER A 367 -6.00 -4.13 -10.23
N THR A 368 -5.38 -4.93 -11.12
CA THR A 368 -5.89 -6.27 -11.44
C THR A 368 -5.54 -7.35 -10.41
N LEU A 369 -4.55 -7.12 -9.54
CA LEU A 369 -3.98 -8.15 -8.66
C LEU A 369 -4.99 -8.79 -7.69
N ALA A 370 -5.83 -7.97 -7.04
CA ALA A 370 -6.79 -8.47 -6.06
C ALA A 370 -7.82 -9.43 -6.68
N THR A 371 -8.28 -9.09 -7.89
CA THR A 371 -9.24 -9.90 -8.65
C THR A 371 -8.59 -11.20 -9.15
N TRP A 372 -7.37 -11.14 -9.70
CA TRP A 372 -6.61 -12.35 -10.05
C TRP A 372 -6.41 -13.28 -8.85
N GLY A 373 -6.01 -12.71 -7.71
CA GLY A 373 -5.84 -13.47 -6.47
C GLY A 373 -7.14 -14.15 -6.03
N SER A 374 -8.29 -13.48 -6.20
CA SER A 374 -9.60 -14.04 -5.89
C SER A 374 -9.96 -15.19 -6.85
N LEU A 375 -9.78 -14.98 -8.16
CA LEU A 375 -10.03 -15.98 -9.19
C LEU A 375 -9.18 -17.26 -8.98
N PHE A 376 -7.88 -17.10 -8.74
CA PHE A 376 -6.98 -18.24 -8.54
C PHE A 376 -7.19 -18.96 -7.20
N ARG A 377 -7.75 -18.27 -6.19
CA ARG A 377 -8.08 -18.88 -4.90
C ARG A 377 -9.46 -19.55 -4.88
N HIS A 378 -10.36 -19.16 -5.77
CA HIS A 378 -11.74 -19.60 -5.81
C HIS A 378 -11.86 -21.12 -6.06
N GLU A 379 -12.69 -21.83 -5.28
CA GLU A 379 -12.75 -23.29 -5.28
C GLU A 379 -13.25 -23.91 -6.59
N THR A 380 -14.22 -23.27 -7.23
CA THR A 380 -14.77 -23.68 -8.54
C THR A 380 -13.94 -23.12 -9.70
N LEU A 381 -13.83 -21.80 -9.81
CA LEU A 381 -13.18 -21.13 -10.95
C LEU A 381 -11.71 -21.54 -11.14
N SER A 382 -10.93 -21.79 -10.07
CA SER A 382 -9.52 -22.19 -10.21
C SER A 382 -9.31 -23.53 -10.92
N LYS A 383 -10.36 -24.35 -11.05
CA LYS A 383 -10.33 -25.65 -11.75
C LYS A 383 -10.91 -25.58 -13.16
N ASP A 384 -11.52 -24.45 -13.52
CA ASP A 384 -12.11 -24.29 -14.84
C ASP A 384 -11.01 -24.22 -15.93
N PRO A 385 -11.17 -24.93 -17.07
CA PRO A 385 -10.14 -24.99 -18.10
C PRO A 385 -9.68 -23.63 -18.63
N VAL A 386 -10.59 -22.66 -18.74
CA VAL A 386 -10.27 -21.31 -19.22
C VAL A 386 -9.36 -20.60 -18.23
N VAL A 387 -9.63 -20.75 -16.92
CA VAL A 387 -8.82 -20.17 -15.86
C VAL A 387 -7.45 -20.82 -15.79
N VAL A 388 -7.37 -22.15 -15.96
CA VAL A 388 -6.10 -22.89 -15.99
C VAL A 388 -5.22 -22.42 -17.16
N GLU A 389 -5.76 -22.31 -18.37
CA GLU A 389 -5.03 -21.80 -19.54
C GLU A 389 -4.56 -20.36 -19.31
N MET A 390 -5.45 -19.51 -18.80
CA MET A 390 -5.15 -18.11 -18.54
C MET A 390 -4.09 -17.94 -17.44
N THR A 391 -4.03 -18.85 -16.48
CA THR A 391 -3.02 -18.84 -15.41
C THR A 391 -1.61 -18.93 -16.01
N ILE A 392 -1.40 -19.72 -17.06
CA ILE A 392 -0.11 -19.81 -17.76
C ILE A 392 0.25 -18.48 -18.43
N LYS A 393 -0.71 -17.83 -19.10
CA LYS A 393 -0.53 -16.50 -19.71
C LYS A 393 -0.22 -15.44 -18.64
N TYR A 394 -0.92 -15.48 -17.51
CA TYR A 394 -0.69 -14.60 -16.36
C TYR A 394 0.72 -14.78 -15.77
N LEU A 395 1.21 -16.02 -15.62
CA LEU A 395 2.56 -16.27 -15.12
C LEU A 395 3.63 -15.68 -16.04
N ARG A 396 3.45 -15.78 -17.37
CA ARG A 396 4.35 -15.17 -18.35
C ARG A 396 4.30 -13.64 -18.29
N ALA A 397 3.11 -13.04 -18.20
CA ALA A 397 2.97 -11.59 -17.99
C ALA A 397 3.63 -11.14 -16.67
N SER A 398 3.53 -11.97 -15.63
CA SER A 398 4.14 -11.69 -14.34
C SER A 398 5.66 -11.63 -14.38
N MET A 399 6.32 -12.37 -15.28
CA MET A 399 7.77 -12.26 -15.48
C MET A 399 8.18 -10.83 -15.84
N ILE A 400 7.41 -10.18 -16.70
CA ILE A 400 7.65 -8.79 -17.13
C ILE A 400 7.31 -7.82 -16.00
N ASN A 401 6.16 -8.01 -15.36
CA ASN A 401 5.65 -7.10 -14.34
C ASN A 401 6.48 -7.07 -13.05
N LEU A 402 7.20 -8.15 -12.73
CA LEU A 402 8.09 -8.20 -11.57
C LEU A 402 9.38 -7.38 -11.75
N VAL A 403 9.74 -7.01 -12.99
CA VAL A 403 10.93 -6.22 -13.31
C VAL A 403 10.67 -4.76 -12.97
N LYS A 404 11.56 -4.18 -12.15
CA LYS A 404 11.43 -2.79 -11.68
C LYS A 404 11.90 -1.80 -12.75
N THR A 405 10.97 -1.35 -13.59
CA THR A 405 11.17 -0.36 -14.65
C THR A 405 10.04 0.66 -14.68
N GLY A 406 10.22 1.81 -15.34
CA GLY A 406 9.15 2.81 -15.48
C GLY A 406 9.21 3.95 -14.48
N PHE A 407 10.41 4.32 -14.00
CA PHE A 407 10.58 5.45 -13.09
C PHE A 407 10.17 6.77 -13.77
N PRO A 408 9.43 7.67 -13.09
CA PRO A 408 9.02 8.97 -13.63
C PRO A 408 10.17 9.80 -14.22
N SER A 409 11.36 9.75 -13.60
CA SER A 409 12.54 10.52 -14.02
C SER A 409 13.25 9.99 -15.27
N ARG A 410 12.90 8.79 -15.76
CA ARG A 410 13.58 8.08 -16.86
C ARG A 410 12.70 8.00 -18.10
N ASP A 411 13.30 7.65 -19.24
CA ASP A 411 12.61 7.43 -20.52
C ASP A 411 13.02 6.10 -21.17
N ASP A 412 13.36 5.10 -20.36
CA ASP A 412 13.84 3.78 -20.80
C ASP A 412 12.74 2.74 -20.99
N ASN A 413 11.49 3.07 -20.64
CA ASN A 413 10.36 2.16 -20.74
C ASN A 413 9.06 2.93 -21.05
N PRO A 414 8.13 2.38 -21.88
CA PRO A 414 6.82 2.99 -22.10
C PRO A 414 6.00 3.25 -20.82
N SER A 415 6.30 2.50 -19.75
CA SER A 415 5.67 2.71 -18.44
C SER A 415 5.99 4.08 -17.83
N CYS A 416 7.10 4.73 -18.20
CA CYS A 416 7.53 6.01 -17.63
C CYS A 416 6.52 7.15 -17.86
N GLU A 417 5.89 7.20 -19.03
CA GLU A 417 4.88 8.23 -19.33
C GLU A 417 3.67 8.15 -18.40
N TYR A 418 3.18 6.93 -18.17
CA TYR A 418 2.08 6.70 -17.21
C TYR A 418 2.51 6.97 -15.78
N SER A 419 3.74 6.59 -15.41
CA SER A 419 4.26 6.86 -14.07
C SER A 419 4.38 8.37 -13.78
N ARG A 420 4.69 9.21 -14.78
CA ARG A 420 4.69 10.68 -14.62
C ARG A 420 3.31 11.27 -14.40
N VAL A 421 2.26 10.58 -14.83
CA VAL A 421 0.86 10.99 -14.57
C VAL A 421 0.39 10.51 -13.18
N ASP A 422 0.88 9.35 -12.73
CA ASP A 422 0.40 8.70 -11.50
C ASP A 422 1.21 9.03 -10.24
N PHE A 423 2.47 9.43 -10.38
CA PHE A 423 3.40 9.61 -9.27
C PHE A 423 4.16 10.92 -9.38
N ASP A 424 4.34 11.59 -8.23
CA ASP A 424 5.05 12.87 -8.15
C ASP A 424 6.58 12.70 -8.22
N SER A 425 7.10 11.55 -7.80
CA SER A 425 8.53 11.27 -7.68
C SER A 425 8.92 9.79 -7.90
N ASP A 426 10.22 9.56 -8.12
CA ASP A 426 10.79 8.21 -8.19
C ASP A 426 10.67 7.45 -6.86
N GLU A 427 10.73 8.16 -5.73
CA GLU A 427 10.53 7.59 -4.40
C GLU A 427 9.11 7.05 -4.22
N ASP A 428 8.09 7.80 -4.66
CA ASP A 428 6.69 7.39 -4.59
C ASP A 428 6.43 6.19 -5.52
N PHE A 429 6.96 6.23 -6.74
CA PHE A 429 6.93 5.11 -7.66
C PHE A 429 7.59 3.86 -7.04
N ASN A 430 8.77 3.99 -6.44
CA ASN A 430 9.49 2.86 -5.84
C ASN A 430 8.72 2.28 -4.64
N SER A 431 8.14 3.12 -3.79
CA SER A 431 7.30 2.69 -2.66
C SER A 431 6.06 1.91 -3.15
N PHE A 432 5.37 2.46 -4.15
CA PHE A 432 4.23 1.82 -4.80
C PHE A 432 4.62 0.49 -5.45
N PHE A 433 5.71 0.47 -6.24
CA PHE A 433 6.17 -0.72 -6.94
C PHE A 433 6.57 -1.84 -5.96
N ASN A 434 7.23 -1.51 -4.84
CA ASN A 434 7.58 -2.53 -3.84
C ASN A 434 6.33 -3.15 -3.21
N SER A 435 5.30 -2.35 -2.94
CA SER A 435 4.00 -2.82 -2.42
C SER A 435 3.27 -3.68 -3.46
N PHE A 436 3.23 -3.22 -4.72
CA PHE A 436 2.71 -3.97 -5.85
C PHE A 436 3.41 -5.34 -6.00
N ARG A 437 4.75 -5.36 -5.98
CA ARG A 437 5.53 -6.59 -6.17
C ARG A 437 5.29 -7.60 -5.05
N ALA A 438 5.14 -7.14 -3.81
CA ALA A 438 4.78 -8.01 -2.69
C ALA A 438 3.41 -8.67 -2.89
N GLN A 439 2.40 -7.89 -3.29
CA GLN A 439 1.06 -8.41 -3.60
C GLN A 439 1.08 -9.35 -4.82
N GLN A 440 1.81 -8.98 -5.87
CA GLN A 440 1.96 -9.82 -7.06
C GLN A 440 2.60 -11.16 -6.70
N GLY A 441 3.59 -11.20 -5.80
CA GLY A 441 4.16 -12.46 -5.31
C GLY A 441 3.15 -13.38 -4.61
N GLU A 442 2.13 -12.85 -3.94
CA GLU A 442 1.03 -13.65 -3.37
C GLU A 442 0.10 -14.22 -4.45
N VAL A 443 -0.17 -13.43 -5.50
CA VAL A 443 -1.00 -13.86 -6.63
C VAL A 443 -0.26 -14.89 -7.48
N VAL A 444 1.04 -14.69 -7.75
CA VAL A 444 1.92 -15.67 -8.42
C VAL A 444 1.93 -16.98 -7.63
N ARG A 445 2.05 -16.95 -6.29
CA ARG A 445 1.92 -18.15 -5.46
C ARG A 445 0.57 -18.86 -5.65
N SER A 446 -0.52 -18.09 -5.76
CA SER A 446 -1.85 -18.66 -6.02
C SER A 446 -1.96 -19.28 -7.42
N ALA A 447 -1.33 -18.66 -8.43
CA ALA A 447 -1.23 -19.18 -9.80
C ALA A 447 -0.37 -20.45 -9.89
N CYS A 448 0.80 -20.48 -9.23
CA CYS A 448 1.69 -21.66 -9.18
C CYS A 448 1.02 -22.87 -8.54
N ARG A 449 0.03 -22.68 -7.66
CA ARG A 449 -0.76 -23.78 -7.10
C ARG A 449 -1.61 -24.50 -8.16
N ILE A 450 -2.10 -23.77 -9.16
CA ILE A 450 -2.98 -24.30 -10.20
C ILE A 450 -2.17 -25.08 -11.25
N VAL A 451 -1.04 -24.53 -11.69
CA VAL A 451 -0.17 -25.09 -12.74
C VAL A 451 1.30 -25.22 -12.26
N PRO A 452 1.57 -26.08 -11.26
CA PRO A 452 2.88 -26.12 -10.58
C PRO A 452 4.05 -26.54 -11.48
N LEU A 453 3.82 -27.46 -12.43
CA LEU A 453 4.88 -27.96 -13.32
C LEU A 453 5.23 -26.93 -14.40
N GLU A 454 4.22 -26.29 -14.99
CA GLU A 454 4.40 -25.21 -15.97
C GLU A 454 5.07 -24.00 -15.31
N ALA A 455 4.66 -23.64 -14.08
CA ALA A 455 5.30 -22.58 -13.32
C ALA A 455 6.78 -22.89 -13.02
N PHE A 456 7.10 -24.14 -12.67
CA PHE A 456 8.47 -24.58 -12.49
C PHE A 456 9.28 -24.44 -13.78
N GLN A 457 8.73 -24.88 -14.91
CA GLN A 457 9.42 -24.80 -16.20
C GLN A 457 9.71 -23.34 -16.60
N ILE A 458 8.74 -22.43 -16.40
CA ILE A 458 8.93 -20.98 -16.64
C ILE A 458 10.06 -20.43 -15.75
N ALA A 459 10.09 -20.78 -14.46
CA ALA A 459 11.14 -20.34 -13.54
C ALA A 459 12.52 -20.90 -13.94
N ALA A 460 12.57 -22.18 -14.32
CA ALA A 460 13.79 -22.88 -14.72
C ALA A 460 14.41 -22.25 -15.97
N GLU A 461 13.60 -22.02 -17.01
CA GLU A 461 14.03 -21.37 -18.25
C GLU A 461 14.55 -19.95 -17.98
N TRP A 462 13.86 -19.19 -17.13
CA TRP A 462 14.27 -17.83 -16.80
C TRP A 462 15.59 -17.80 -16.02
N LEU A 463 15.76 -18.67 -15.02
CA LEU A 463 17.02 -18.78 -14.28
C LEU A 463 18.18 -19.18 -15.20
N GLN A 464 17.98 -20.18 -16.07
CA GLN A 464 19.00 -20.58 -17.05
C GLN A 464 19.36 -19.44 -18.00
N TYR A 465 18.37 -18.68 -18.47
CA TYR A 465 18.59 -17.50 -19.31
C TYR A 465 19.43 -16.43 -18.59
N GLN A 466 19.13 -16.13 -17.32
CA GLN A 466 19.89 -15.16 -16.52
C GLN A 466 21.34 -15.61 -16.27
N ILE A 467 21.56 -16.90 -16.01
CA ILE A 467 22.89 -17.49 -15.84
C ILE A 467 23.71 -17.39 -17.14
N ALA A 468 23.07 -17.59 -18.30
CA ALA A 468 23.73 -17.58 -19.60
C ALA A 468 23.96 -16.16 -20.16
N SER A 469 23.16 -15.19 -19.74
CA SER A 469 23.22 -13.81 -20.21
C SER A 469 24.40 -13.04 -19.58
N PRO A 470 25.10 -12.20 -20.35
CA PRO A 470 26.15 -11.35 -19.80
C PRO A 470 25.56 -10.31 -18.85
N ILE A 471 26.36 -9.89 -17.87
CA ILE A 471 25.99 -8.81 -16.96
C ILE A 471 26.05 -7.48 -17.72
N ASP A 472 24.89 -6.91 -17.99
CA ASP A 472 24.65 -5.54 -18.44
C ASP A 472 24.51 -4.59 -17.23
N THR A 473 25.45 -3.67 -17.09
CA THR A 473 25.49 -2.62 -16.07
C THR A 473 24.65 -1.39 -16.44
N GLY A 474 24.23 -1.24 -17.70
CA GLY A 474 23.56 -0.06 -18.24
C GLY A 474 24.49 1.15 -18.45
N ASP A 475 23.91 2.27 -18.87
CA ASP A 475 24.62 3.56 -19.05
C ASP A 475 25.11 4.08 -17.70
N THR A 476 26.39 3.84 -17.40
CA THR A 476 27.07 4.26 -16.18
C THR A 476 27.27 5.78 -16.15
N THR A 477 26.20 6.50 -15.81
CA THR A 477 26.28 7.88 -15.31
C THR A 477 26.52 7.91 -13.78
N SER A 478 26.31 6.77 -13.09
CA SER A 478 26.66 6.59 -11.69
C SER A 478 28.16 6.45 -11.52
N LYS A 479 28.72 7.11 -10.49
CA LYS A 479 30.11 7.03 -10.07
C LYS A 479 30.50 5.66 -9.46
N THR A 480 29.80 4.59 -9.84
CA THR A 480 30.11 3.22 -9.44
C THR A 480 31.52 2.87 -9.90
N ALA A 481 32.31 2.24 -9.02
CA ALA A 481 33.62 1.70 -9.39
C ALA A 481 33.51 0.91 -10.70
N GLU A 482 34.39 1.21 -11.68
CA GLU A 482 34.31 0.74 -13.06
C GLU A 482 33.86 -0.73 -13.15
N GLY A 483 32.70 -0.97 -13.78
CA GLY A 483 32.19 -2.31 -14.10
C GLY A 483 31.27 -3.00 -13.07
N LEU A 484 30.81 -2.33 -12.01
CA LEU A 484 29.78 -2.85 -11.09
C LEU A 484 28.37 -2.34 -11.43
N CYS A 485 27.35 -3.16 -11.15
CA CYS A 485 25.95 -2.82 -11.35
C CYS A 485 25.42 -1.89 -10.26
N SER A 486 24.51 -0.99 -10.61
CA SER A 486 23.64 -0.25 -9.69
C SER A 486 22.34 -1.01 -9.40
N LEU A 487 21.53 -0.50 -8.46
CA LEU A 487 20.18 -1.04 -8.17
C LEU A 487 19.23 -1.04 -9.38
N LEU A 488 19.47 -0.13 -10.34
CA LEU A 488 18.63 0.06 -11.52
C LEU A 488 19.28 -0.49 -12.79
N SER A 489 20.45 -1.13 -12.68
CA SER A 489 21.09 -1.76 -13.83
C SER A 489 20.18 -2.84 -14.42
N PRO A 490 20.09 -2.97 -15.75
CA PRO A 490 19.20 -3.93 -16.41
C PRO A 490 19.35 -5.36 -15.88
N SER A 491 20.59 -5.81 -15.64
CA SER A 491 20.82 -7.15 -15.08
C SER A 491 20.28 -7.30 -13.66
N VAL A 492 20.48 -6.30 -12.79
CA VAL A 492 20.06 -6.40 -11.38
C VAL A 492 18.55 -6.49 -11.27
N VAL A 493 17.81 -5.66 -12.02
CA VAL A 493 16.34 -5.67 -11.97
C VAL A 493 15.76 -6.98 -12.54
N GLN A 494 16.42 -7.59 -13.53
CA GLN A 494 16.03 -8.89 -14.10
C GLN A 494 16.33 -10.05 -13.15
N TRP A 495 17.54 -10.08 -12.56
CA TRP A 495 17.92 -11.08 -11.57
C TRP A 495 17.04 -11.03 -10.33
N ASP A 496 16.73 -9.83 -9.82
CA ASP A 496 15.85 -9.63 -8.66
C ASP A 496 14.42 -10.14 -8.95
N ALA A 497 13.85 -9.77 -10.11
CA ALA A 497 12.53 -10.23 -10.53
C ALA A 497 12.44 -11.77 -10.67
N MET A 498 13.40 -12.37 -11.36
CA MET A 498 13.49 -13.83 -11.53
C MET A 498 13.62 -14.54 -10.18
N THR A 499 14.42 -13.99 -9.27
CA THR A 499 14.63 -14.56 -7.93
C THR A 499 13.33 -14.56 -7.12
N VAL A 500 12.57 -13.46 -7.15
CA VAL A 500 11.25 -13.38 -6.48
C VAL A 500 10.28 -14.41 -7.07
N PHE A 501 10.26 -14.58 -8.39
CA PHE A 501 9.42 -15.57 -9.05
C PHE A 501 9.80 -17.01 -8.63
N MET A 502 11.10 -17.32 -8.61
CA MET A 502 11.63 -18.62 -8.17
C MET A 502 11.23 -18.93 -6.72
N GLU A 503 11.38 -17.98 -5.79
CA GLU A 503 10.95 -18.17 -4.40
C GLU A 503 9.44 -18.43 -4.28
N CYS A 504 8.63 -17.68 -5.03
CA CYS A 504 7.18 -17.87 -5.06
C CYS A 504 6.79 -19.26 -5.56
N MET A 505 7.42 -19.71 -6.65
CA MET A 505 7.18 -21.02 -7.25
C MET A 505 7.61 -22.15 -6.30
N VAL A 506 8.83 -22.11 -5.77
CA VAL A 506 9.33 -23.19 -4.89
C VAL A 506 8.53 -23.27 -3.59
N ALA A 507 8.05 -22.15 -3.06
CA ALA A 507 7.20 -22.14 -1.87
C ALA A 507 5.87 -22.89 -2.07
N GLN A 508 5.45 -23.13 -3.32
CA GLN A 508 4.21 -23.80 -3.67
C GLN A 508 4.41 -25.21 -4.21
N ILE A 509 5.51 -25.49 -4.92
CA ILE A 509 5.70 -26.81 -5.55
C ILE A 509 5.72 -27.94 -4.52
N PHE A 510 6.40 -27.76 -3.40
CA PHE A 510 6.46 -28.74 -2.30
C PHE A 510 5.16 -28.89 -1.51
N LYS A 511 4.24 -27.94 -1.64
CA LYS A 511 2.94 -27.98 -0.94
C LYS A 511 1.86 -28.67 -1.74
N ASN A 512 1.98 -28.65 -3.07
CA ASN A 512 0.89 -29.02 -3.98
C ASN A 512 1.22 -30.23 -4.87
N LEU A 513 2.49 -30.65 -4.96
CA LEU A 513 2.88 -31.87 -5.66
C LEU A 513 3.26 -32.98 -4.69
N ASP A 514 2.85 -34.20 -5.04
CA ASP A 514 3.32 -35.43 -4.40
C ASP A 514 4.82 -35.62 -4.62
N GLU A 515 5.48 -36.30 -3.68
CA GLU A 515 6.94 -36.49 -3.71
C GLU A 515 7.46 -37.10 -5.03
N GLU A 516 6.70 -38.01 -5.63
CA GLU A 516 7.06 -38.70 -6.88
C GLU A 516 7.03 -37.79 -8.12
N ARG A 517 6.27 -36.70 -8.08
CA ARG A 517 6.08 -35.77 -9.21
C ARG A 517 7.02 -34.56 -9.13
N LEU A 518 7.81 -34.44 -8.08
CA LEU A 518 8.73 -33.32 -7.92
C LEU A 518 9.84 -33.40 -8.98
N PRO A 519 10.19 -32.29 -9.65
CA PRO A 519 11.23 -32.24 -10.68
C PRO A 519 12.63 -32.22 -10.05
N ILE A 520 12.99 -33.28 -9.30
CA ILE A 520 14.22 -33.34 -8.51
C ILE A 520 15.45 -33.19 -9.40
N ASP A 521 15.56 -33.96 -10.49
CA ASP A 521 16.79 -34.00 -11.29
C ASP A 521 17.05 -32.64 -11.98
N GLN A 522 16.04 -32.06 -12.64
CA GLN A 522 16.14 -30.72 -13.24
C GLN A 522 16.42 -29.64 -12.17
N SER A 523 15.84 -29.76 -10.97
CA SER A 523 16.15 -28.83 -9.86
C SER A 523 17.60 -28.94 -9.40
N MET A 524 18.19 -30.13 -9.44
CA MET A 524 19.61 -30.34 -9.11
C MET A 524 20.54 -29.81 -10.20
N GLU A 525 20.16 -29.91 -11.47
CA GLU A 525 20.88 -29.25 -12.57
C GLU A 525 20.89 -27.73 -12.41
N LEU A 526 19.74 -27.13 -12.09
CA LEU A 526 19.63 -25.70 -11.79
C LEU A 526 20.49 -25.31 -10.59
N LEU A 527 20.42 -26.07 -9.50
CA LEU A 527 21.22 -25.81 -8.30
C LEU A 527 22.72 -25.89 -8.61
N GLN A 528 23.16 -26.89 -9.38
CA GLN A 528 24.56 -27.00 -9.79
C GLN A 528 24.99 -25.81 -10.65
N ALA A 529 24.15 -25.36 -11.59
CA ALA A 529 24.43 -24.18 -12.41
C ALA A 529 24.58 -22.91 -11.55
N VAL A 530 23.70 -22.70 -10.58
CA VAL A 530 23.77 -21.56 -9.64
C VAL A 530 25.02 -21.63 -8.75
N LEU A 531 25.37 -22.82 -8.25
CA LEU A 531 26.59 -23.00 -7.44
C LEU A 531 27.85 -22.69 -8.24
N ASN A 532 27.87 -23.06 -9.52
CA ASN A 532 28.98 -22.84 -10.45
C ASN A 532 29.10 -21.39 -10.93
N TYR A 533 28.02 -20.60 -10.87
CA TYR A 533 28.03 -19.20 -11.32
C TYR A 533 28.81 -18.30 -10.37
N ASP A 534 29.93 -17.73 -10.80
CA ASP A 534 30.76 -16.81 -9.99
C ASP A 534 30.62 -15.37 -10.51
N THR A 535 30.39 -14.43 -9.61
CA THR A 535 30.28 -13.00 -9.92
C THR A 535 31.04 -12.16 -8.91
N LYS A 536 31.56 -11.03 -9.38
CA LYS A 536 32.20 -10.01 -8.54
C LYS A 536 31.21 -8.91 -8.12
N ASP A 537 30.00 -8.94 -8.67
CA ASP A 537 28.97 -7.96 -8.34
C ASP A 537 28.19 -8.41 -7.09
N PRO A 538 28.16 -7.61 -6.01
CA PRO A 538 27.45 -7.98 -4.79
C PRO A 538 25.93 -8.08 -4.97
N LEU A 539 25.30 -7.24 -5.79
CA LEU A 539 23.85 -7.28 -5.97
C LEU A 539 23.43 -8.58 -6.67
N ILE A 540 24.14 -8.96 -7.74
CA ILE A 540 23.91 -10.24 -8.43
C ILE A 540 24.24 -11.42 -7.51
N LEU A 541 25.33 -11.35 -6.73
CA LEU A 541 25.68 -12.40 -5.78
C LEU A 541 24.55 -12.60 -4.75
N SER A 542 23.90 -11.54 -4.27
CA SER A 542 22.73 -11.65 -3.38
C SER A 542 21.59 -12.44 -4.02
N CYS A 543 21.29 -12.22 -5.30
CA CYS A 543 20.29 -12.98 -6.05
C CYS A 543 20.70 -14.46 -6.18
N VAL A 544 21.98 -14.73 -6.46
CA VAL A 544 22.53 -16.10 -6.52
C VAL A 544 22.35 -16.83 -5.18
N LEU A 545 22.70 -16.20 -4.05
CA LEU A 545 22.53 -16.79 -2.71
C LEU A 545 21.06 -17.06 -2.36
N THR A 546 20.16 -16.19 -2.82
CA THR A 546 18.71 -16.37 -2.66
C THR A 546 18.24 -17.59 -3.45
N ASN A 547 18.68 -17.75 -4.70
CA ASN A 547 18.35 -18.93 -5.52
C ASN A 547 18.93 -20.23 -4.94
N VAL A 548 20.16 -20.20 -4.38
CA VAL A 548 20.70 -21.35 -3.61
C VAL A 548 19.78 -21.70 -2.44
N SER A 549 19.33 -20.70 -1.70
CA SER A 549 18.43 -20.89 -0.54
C SER A 549 17.04 -21.37 -0.96
N ALA A 550 16.53 -20.90 -2.10
CA ALA A 550 15.25 -21.31 -2.67
C ALA A 550 15.28 -22.76 -3.15
N LEU A 551 16.36 -23.19 -3.82
CA LEU A 551 16.52 -24.56 -4.32
C LEU A 551 16.99 -25.57 -3.26
N PHE A 552 17.44 -25.10 -2.09
CA PHE A 552 17.91 -25.96 -0.98
C PHE A 552 16.94 -27.10 -0.58
N PRO A 553 15.61 -26.91 -0.51
CA PRO A 553 14.70 -28.00 -0.14
C PRO A 553 14.85 -29.24 -1.04
N PHE A 554 15.15 -29.07 -2.33
CA PHE A 554 15.42 -30.20 -3.23
C PHE A 554 16.73 -30.91 -2.90
N ALA A 555 17.75 -30.19 -2.43
CA ALA A 555 19.06 -30.75 -2.08
C ALA A 555 18.99 -31.72 -0.90
N THR A 556 17.94 -31.66 -0.07
CA THR A 556 17.69 -32.65 0.99
C THR A 556 17.56 -34.08 0.45
N ARG A 557 17.16 -34.25 -0.81
CA ARG A 557 17.07 -35.54 -1.50
C ARG A 557 18.41 -36.01 -2.08
N ARG A 558 19.39 -35.11 -2.18
CA ARG A 558 20.74 -35.35 -2.73
C ARG A 558 21.81 -34.75 -1.81
N PRO A 559 22.10 -35.36 -0.63
CA PRO A 559 22.98 -34.78 0.39
C PRO A 559 24.42 -34.47 -0.06
N HIS A 560 24.88 -35.05 -1.18
CA HIS A 560 26.22 -34.80 -1.74
C HIS A 560 26.43 -33.34 -2.19
N PHE A 561 25.37 -32.56 -2.41
CA PHE A 561 25.47 -31.13 -2.70
C PHE A 561 25.77 -30.27 -1.47
N LEU A 562 25.56 -30.78 -0.25
CA LEU A 562 25.65 -30.00 0.97
C LEU A 562 27.03 -29.32 1.17
N PRO A 563 28.17 -29.98 0.97
CA PRO A 563 29.47 -29.32 1.10
C PRO A 563 29.67 -28.17 0.10
N GLN A 564 29.20 -28.32 -1.15
CA GLN A 564 29.30 -27.26 -2.17
C GLN A 564 28.44 -26.05 -1.81
N ILE A 565 27.22 -26.29 -1.30
CA ILE A 565 26.31 -25.23 -0.82
C ILE A 565 26.97 -24.47 0.33
N LEU A 566 27.46 -25.18 1.36
CA LEU A 566 28.10 -24.55 2.50
C LEU A 566 29.35 -23.76 2.08
N TYR A 567 30.17 -24.30 1.17
CA TYR A 567 31.33 -23.60 0.63
C TYR A 567 30.94 -22.28 -0.04
N LYS A 568 29.89 -22.28 -0.89
CA LYS A 568 29.40 -21.08 -1.56
C LYS A 568 28.94 -20.01 -0.55
N LEU A 569 28.18 -20.41 0.48
CA LEU A 569 27.69 -19.52 1.52
C LEU A 569 28.83 -18.94 2.37
N PHE A 570 29.78 -19.78 2.80
CA PHE A 570 30.95 -19.33 3.57
C PHE A 570 31.86 -18.39 2.75
N LYS A 571 32.09 -18.68 1.46
CA LYS A 571 32.83 -17.77 0.56
C LYS A 571 32.17 -16.38 0.50
N ALA A 572 30.84 -16.33 0.51
CA ALA A 572 30.09 -15.07 0.50
C ALA A 572 30.13 -14.30 1.84
N ILE A 573 30.30 -14.98 2.99
CA ILE A 573 30.49 -14.30 4.29
C ILE A 573 31.79 -13.52 4.31
N THR A 574 32.83 -13.99 3.62
CA THR A 574 34.12 -13.30 3.51
C THR A 574 34.24 -12.48 2.23
N PHE A 575 33.11 -12.17 1.56
CA PHE A 575 33.11 -11.42 0.30
C PHE A 575 33.65 -10.00 0.49
N GLU A 576 34.46 -9.54 -0.48
CA GLU A 576 35.06 -8.21 -0.57
C GLU A 576 35.17 -7.81 -2.05
N VAL A 577 35.16 -6.50 -2.31
CA VAL A 577 35.28 -5.91 -3.65
C VAL A 577 36.55 -5.05 -3.72
N GLY A 578 37.46 -5.35 -4.65
CA GLY A 578 38.77 -4.67 -4.78
C GLY A 578 39.91 -5.35 -4.00
N GLN A 579 41.17 -5.12 -4.41
CA GLN A 579 42.37 -5.75 -3.82
C GLN A 579 43.06 -4.94 -2.71
N GLU A 580 42.56 -3.75 -2.34
CA GLU A 580 43.23 -2.89 -1.36
C GLU A 580 42.29 -2.44 -0.22
N ASN A 581 42.65 -2.82 1.01
CA ASN A 581 42.04 -2.46 2.31
C ASN A 581 42.07 -0.93 2.63
N LYS A 582 41.93 -0.05 1.65
CA LYS A 582 42.14 1.41 1.82
C LYS A 582 40.87 2.22 2.11
N GLY A 583 39.68 1.62 2.13
CA GLY A 583 38.41 2.33 2.41
C GLY A 583 37.39 1.50 3.21
N PRO A 584 36.36 2.15 3.80
CA PRO A 584 35.27 1.45 4.49
C PRO A 584 34.41 0.64 3.51
N ARG A 585 33.95 -0.54 3.92
CA ARG A 585 33.08 -1.40 3.10
C ARG A 585 31.81 -0.68 2.65
N THR A 586 31.43 -0.92 1.39
CA THR A 586 30.15 -0.42 0.85
C THR A 586 28.96 -1.12 1.50
N ARG A 587 27.78 -0.49 1.42
CA ARG A 587 26.53 -1.07 1.95
C ARG A 587 26.15 -2.36 1.20
N ALA A 588 26.51 -2.49 -0.08
CA ALA A 588 26.20 -3.65 -0.90
C ALA A 588 26.96 -4.89 -0.43
N VAL A 589 28.27 -4.75 -0.17
CA VAL A 589 29.10 -5.82 0.38
C VAL A 589 28.60 -6.27 1.74
N LYS A 590 28.27 -5.32 2.64
CA LYS A 590 27.70 -5.64 3.95
C LYS A 590 26.37 -6.40 3.82
N ASN A 591 25.52 -6.01 2.88
CA ASN A 591 24.23 -6.67 2.64
C ASN A 591 24.42 -8.12 2.18
N VAL A 592 25.34 -8.41 1.26
CA VAL A 592 25.62 -9.77 0.79
C VAL A 592 26.14 -10.67 1.90
N ARG A 593 27.09 -10.18 2.70
CA ARG A 593 27.66 -10.95 3.81
C ARG A 593 26.60 -11.26 4.86
N ARG A 594 25.74 -10.29 5.17
CA ARG A 594 24.56 -10.48 6.03
C ARG A 594 23.56 -11.46 5.41
N HIS A 595 23.33 -11.38 4.10
CA HIS A 595 22.45 -12.31 3.38
C HIS A 595 22.97 -13.74 3.51
N ALA A 596 24.27 -13.98 3.27
CA ALA A 596 24.90 -15.29 3.43
C ALA A 596 24.76 -15.83 4.87
N CYS A 597 25.01 -15.00 5.88
CA CYS A 597 24.78 -15.37 7.29
C CYS A 597 23.32 -15.76 7.54
N SER A 598 22.36 -15.00 7.02
CA SER A 598 20.93 -15.28 7.15
C SER A 598 20.53 -16.59 6.46
N SER A 599 21.08 -16.88 5.27
CA SER A 599 20.86 -18.15 4.56
C SER A 599 21.36 -19.34 5.37
N ILE A 600 22.55 -19.23 5.98
CA ILE A 600 23.09 -20.28 6.86
C ILE A 600 22.17 -20.49 8.08
N ILE A 601 21.74 -19.42 8.75
CA ILE A 601 20.79 -19.52 9.88
C ILE A 601 19.51 -20.22 9.43
N LYS A 602 18.94 -19.84 8.28
CA LYS A 602 17.71 -20.43 7.72
C LYS A 602 17.89 -21.94 7.49
N ILE A 603 18.98 -22.33 6.85
CA ILE A 603 19.31 -23.75 6.60
C ILE A 603 19.47 -24.52 7.91
N CYS A 604 20.23 -23.97 8.87
CA CYS A 604 20.45 -24.59 10.18
C CYS A 604 19.17 -24.66 11.03
N ARG A 605 18.20 -23.77 10.81
CA ARG A 605 16.92 -23.77 11.52
C ARG A 605 15.92 -24.76 10.91
N ASP A 606 15.80 -24.75 9.58
CA ASP A 606 14.75 -25.45 8.85
C ASP A 606 15.14 -26.89 8.48
N TYR A 607 16.45 -27.17 8.35
CA TYR A 607 16.99 -28.49 7.97
C TYR A 607 18.09 -29.01 8.92
N PRO A 608 17.91 -28.90 10.25
CA PRO A 608 19.01 -29.13 11.19
C PRO A 608 19.53 -30.58 11.19
N GLN A 609 18.65 -31.57 10.92
CA GLN A 609 19.02 -32.99 10.80
C GLN A 609 19.97 -33.28 9.63
N PHE A 610 19.89 -32.49 8.56
CA PHE A 610 20.75 -32.64 7.38
C PHE A 610 22.12 -31.99 7.59
N ILE A 611 22.20 -30.98 8.45
CA ILE A 611 23.45 -30.26 8.76
C ILE A 611 24.25 -30.94 9.86
N LEU A 612 23.58 -31.60 10.82
CA LEU A 612 24.21 -32.23 11.98
C LEU A 612 25.38 -33.18 11.62
N PRO A 613 25.32 -34.03 10.58
CA PRO A 613 26.46 -34.90 10.21
C PRO A 613 27.73 -34.13 9.82
N CYS A 614 27.60 -32.87 9.44
CA CYS A 614 28.70 -31.98 9.07
C CYS A 614 29.06 -30.98 10.18
N PHE A 615 28.55 -31.16 11.40
CA PHE A 615 28.72 -30.20 12.49
C PHE A 615 30.19 -29.91 12.81
N ASP A 616 31.03 -30.93 12.93
CA ASP A 616 32.46 -30.72 13.28
C ASP A 616 33.20 -29.92 12.20
N MET A 617 32.92 -30.20 10.92
CA MET A 617 33.47 -29.44 9.80
C MET A 617 33.01 -27.97 9.86
N PHE A 618 31.70 -27.76 10.08
CA PHE A 618 31.10 -26.44 10.18
C PHE A 618 31.68 -25.65 11.37
N TYR A 619 31.77 -26.27 12.54
CA TYR A 619 32.26 -25.67 13.77
C TYR A 619 33.74 -25.28 13.65
N ASN A 620 34.58 -26.17 13.12
CA ASN A 620 35.99 -25.88 12.89
C ASN A 620 36.19 -24.74 11.87
N HIS A 621 35.33 -24.66 10.85
CA HIS A 621 35.36 -23.55 9.90
C HIS A 621 35.00 -22.23 10.57
N VAL A 622 33.96 -22.18 11.39
CA VAL A 622 33.59 -20.97 12.16
C VAL A 622 34.70 -20.56 13.13
N LYS A 623 35.32 -21.52 13.85
CA LYS A 623 36.51 -21.23 14.69
C LYS A 623 37.64 -20.60 13.88
N LYS A 624 37.95 -21.17 12.71
CA LYS A 624 38.98 -20.64 11.82
C LYS A 624 38.66 -19.21 11.36
N LEU A 625 37.39 -18.91 11.07
CA LEU A 625 36.94 -17.56 10.71
C LEU A 625 37.02 -16.58 11.88
N PHE A 626 36.81 -17.04 13.13
CA PHE A 626 36.94 -16.19 14.31
C PHE A 626 38.41 -15.88 14.66
N SER A 627 39.32 -16.79 14.29
CA SER A 627 40.77 -16.64 14.53
C SER A 627 41.55 -16.03 13.36
N SER A 628 40.96 -15.84 12.18
CA SER A 628 41.67 -15.35 10.99
C SER A 628 41.72 -13.82 10.91
N ASP A 629 42.61 -13.31 10.05
CA ASP A 629 42.69 -11.88 9.70
C ASP A 629 41.47 -11.38 8.89
N ALA A 630 40.51 -12.25 8.57
CA ALA A 630 39.26 -11.86 7.92
C ALA A 630 38.42 -11.03 8.91
N THR A 631 38.26 -9.74 8.64
CA THR A 631 37.59 -8.78 9.53
C THR A 631 36.06 -8.99 9.54
N LEU A 632 35.58 -10.05 10.20
CA LEU A 632 34.15 -10.26 10.43
C LEU A 632 33.57 -9.18 11.34
N THR A 633 32.37 -8.70 11.01
CA THR A 633 31.63 -7.80 11.90
C THR A 633 31.07 -8.57 13.11
N HIS A 634 30.79 -7.87 14.22
CA HIS A 634 30.19 -8.50 15.40
C HIS A 634 28.84 -9.17 15.09
N MET A 635 28.04 -8.58 14.20
CA MET A 635 26.77 -9.16 13.76
C MET A 635 26.96 -10.45 12.97
N GLU A 636 27.97 -10.52 12.09
CA GLU A 636 28.33 -11.73 11.35
C GLU A 636 28.80 -12.85 12.31
N LYS A 637 29.65 -12.51 13.28
CA LYS A 637 30.08 -13.46 14.32
C LYS A 637 28.88 -14.01 15.09
N CYS A 638 27.98 -13.15 15.55
CA CYS A 638 26.78 -13.58 16.28
C CYS A 638 25.84 -14.44 15.42
N SER A 639 25.71 -14.13 14.12
CA SER A 639 24.88 -14.93 13.21
C SER A 639 25.42 -16.36 13.04
N LEU A 640 26.75 -16.51 13.00
CA LEU A 640 27.41 -17.82 12.97
C LEU A 640 27.27 -18.55 14.31
N MET A 641 27.35 -17.85 15.44
CA MET A 641 27.04 -18.42 16.75
C MET A 641 25.59 -18.90 16.83
N GLU A 642 24.61 -18.12 16.37
CA GLU A 642 23.20 -18.55 16.29
C GLU A 642 23.04 -19.83 15.47
N SER A 643 23.74 -19.91 14.34
CA SER A 643 23.72 -21.10 13.47
C SER A 643 24.27 -22.34 14.19
N LEU A 644 25.37 -22.19 14.93
CA LEU A 644 25.93 -23.26 15.75
C LEU A 644 24.98 -23.71 16.87
N VAL A 645 24.34 -22.76 17.55
CA VAL A 645 23.34 -23.06 18.59
C VAL A 645 22.17 -23.84 17.98
N LEU A 646 21.69 -23.42 16.81
CA LEU A 646 20.60 -24.09 16.10
C LEU A 646 20.92 -25.56 15.79
N ILE A 647 22.14 -25.85 15.33
CA ILE A 647 22.58 -27.23 15.08
C ILE A 647 22.74 -28.00 16.39
N SER A 648 23.29 -27.35 17.44
CA SER A 648 23.48 -27.99 18.76
C SER A 648 22.19 -28.47 19.41
N ASN A 649 21.04 -27.84 19.11
CA ASN A 649 19.73 -28.31 19.56
C ASN A 649 19.42 -29.74 19.08
N GLN A 650 20.01 -30.20 17.97
CA GLN A 650 19.82 -31.56 17.46
C GLN A 650 20.73 -32.60 18.13
N PHE A 651 21.59 -32.20 19.07
CA PHE A 651 22.22 -33.19 19.95
C PHE A 651 21.16 -33.93 20.75
N LYS A 652 20.04 -33.27 21.07
CA LYS A 652 18.93 -33.82 21.87
C LYS A 652 19.43 -34.43 23.19
N ASP A 653 20.49 -33.84 23.74
CA ASP A 653 21.16 -34.24 24.97
C ASP A 653 21.52 -32.96 25.74
N PHE A 654 20.94 -32.82 26.93
CA PHE A 654 21.09 -31.63 27.77
C PHE A 654 22.55 -31.40 28.15
N THR A 655 23.28 -32.44 28.58
CA THR A 655 24.65 -32.31 29.06
C THR A 655 25.60 -31.94 27.93
N LYS A 656 25.45 -32.58 26.78
CA LYS A 656 26.26 -32.30 25.59
C LYS A 656 26.00 -30.89 25.07
N GLN A 657 24.73 -30.50 24.97
CA GLN A 657 24.38 -29.14 24.53
C GLN A 657 24.87 -28.10 25.52
N LYS A 658 24.71 -28.32 26.83
CA LYS A 658 25.19 -27.43 27.88
C LYS A 658 26.71 -27.23 27.77
N ALA A 659 27.50 -28.30 27.69
CA ALA A 659 28.94 -28.21 27.57
C ALA A 659 29.37 -27.42 26.32
N PHE A 660 28.66 -27.61 25.21
CA PHE A 660 28.91 -26.87 23.97
C PHE A 660 28.60 -25.37 24.12
N LEU A 661 27.44 -25.01 24.69
CA LEU A 661 27.09 -23.61 24.95
C LEU A 661 28.07 -22.98 25.94
N ASP A 662 28.53 -23.75 26.93
CA ASP A 662 29.51 -23.32 27.90
C ASP A 662 30.83 -22.92 27.22
N GLU A 663 31.33 -23.76 26.32
CA GLU A 663 32.51 -23.46 25.50
C GLU A 663 32.28 -22.26 24.57
N LEU A 664 31.12 -22.21 23.90
CA LEU A 664 30.80 -21.18 22.91
C LEU A 664 30.73 -19.78 23.53
N MET A 665 30.20 -19.68 24.75
CA MET A 665 29.95 -18.42 25.45
C MET A 665 31.05 -18.05 26.46
N ALA A 666 32.06 -18.90 26.67
CA ALA A 666 33.09 -18.69 27.70
C ALA A 666 33.76 -17.31 27.60
N SER A 667 34.14 -16.88 26.40
CA SER A 667 34.77 -15.56 26.18
C SER A 667 33.81 -14.40 26.44
N VAL A 668 32.54 -14.55 26.05
CA VAL A 668 31.49 -13.53 26.27
C VAL A 668 31.18 -13.39 27.76
N VAL A 669 31.11 -14.51 28.50
CA VAL A 669 30.88 -14.49 29.94
C VAL A 669 32.04 -13.83 30.67
N ALA A 670 33.29 -14.19 30.35
CA ALA A 670 34.47 -13.60 30.96
C ALA A 670 34.55 -12.08 30.71
N GLU A 671 34.26 -11.66 29.49
CA GLU A 671 34.25 -10.26 29.09
C GLU A 671 33.14 -9.46 29.79
N TRP A 672 31.90 -9.98 29.77
CA TRP A 672 30.74 -9.30 30.33
C TRP A 672 30.79 -9.18 31.86
N THR A 673 31.43 -10.13 32.53
CA THR A 673 31.58 -10.16 33.99
C THR A 673 32.87 -9.53 34.50
N SER A 674 33.69 -8.98 33.60
CA SER A 674 34.92 -8.25 33.97
C SER A 674 34.61 -7.04 34.86
N ASP A 675 35.56 -6.67 35.73
CA ASP A 675 35.41 -5.51 36.60
C ASP A 675 35.27 -4.20 35.82
N GLU A 676 35.96 -4.07 34.69
CA GLU A 676 35.83 -2.93 33.76
C GLU A 676 34.39 -2.80 33.25
N MET A 677 33.82 -3.89 32.71
CA MET A 677 32.46 -3.90 32.19
C MET A 677 31.44 -3.65 33.31
N ARG A 678 31.57 -4.34 34.45
CA ARG A 678 30.67 -4.16 35.59
C ARG A 678 30.65 -2.71 36.08
N HIS A 679 31.79 -2.04 36.13
CA HIS A 679 31.88 -0.64 36.51
C HIS A 679 31.23 0.26 35.45
N ALA A 680 31.52 0.03 34.17
CA ALA A 680 30.96 0.81 33.06
C ALA A 680 29.43 0.72 32.96
N LEU A 681 28.84 -0.44 33.24
CA LEU A 681 27.38 -0.66 33.13
C LEU A 681 26.59 -0.12 34.34
N GLY A 682 27.25 0.16 35.46
CA GLY A 682 26.60 0.50 36.73
C GLY A 682 26.35 1.98 36.97
N ASP A 683 27.06 2.88 36.28
CA ASP A 683 26.97 4.33 36.47
C ASP A 683 26.76 5.06 35.12
N PRO A 684 25.73 5.92 34.98
CA PRO A 684 25.45 6.67 33.77
C PRO A 684 26.61 7.53 33.25
N ALA A 685 27.38 8.19 34.12
CA ALA A 685 28.49 9.04 33.69
C ALA A 685 29.67 8.19 33.19
N VAL A 686 30.01 7.13 33.93
CA VAL A 686 31.07 6.19 33.51
C VAL A 686 30.68 5.51 32.20
N PHE A 687 29.41 5.12 32.04
CA PHE A 687 28.91 4.53 30.80
C PHE A 687 29.07 5.46 29.60
N LEU A 688 28.65 6.73 29.73
CA LEU A 688 28.79 7.73 28.66
C LEU A 688 30.25 7.94 28.25
N SER A 689 31.18 7.93 29.22
CA SER A 689 32.62 8.02 28.95
C SER A 689 33.18 6.77 28.29
N PHE A 690 32.76 5.58 28.75
CA PHE A 690 33.15 4.29 28.20
C PHE A 690 32.76 4.14 26.73
N VAL A 691 31.57 4.63 26.36
CA VAL A 691 31.07 4.63 24.97
C VAL A 691 31.45 5.89 24.19
N GLY A 692 32.10 6.88 24.82
CA GLY A 692 32.56 8.13 24.19
C GLY A 692 31.46 9.09 23.73
N ALA A 693 30.31 9.11 24.41
CA ALA A 693 29.21 10.03 24.12
C ALA A 693 29.40 11.43 24.77
N ASP A 694 30.34 11.54 25.71
CA ASP A 694 30.81 12.78 26.36
C ASP A 694 31.99 13.43 25.61
N GLN A 695 32.51 12.77 24.55
CA GLN A 695 33.66 13.25 23.78
C GLN A 695 33.23 14.08 22.56
N VAL A 696 33.94 15.17 22.30
CA VAL A 696 33.77 15.97 21.06
C VAL A 696 34.60 15.34 19.95
N VAL A 697 33.97 14.96 18.85
CA VAL A 697 34.66 14.34 17.71
C VAL A 697 35.19 15.44 16.79
N THR A 698 36.51 15.48 16.57
CA THR A 698 37.16 16.37 15.60
C THR A 698 37.76 15.56 14.45
N GLU A 699 37.69 16.07 13.21
CA GLU A 699 38.19 15.36 12.01
C GLU A 699 39.69 15.03 12.03
N GLN A 700 40.45 15.57 12.99
CA GLN A 700 41.90 15.37 13.14
C GLN A 700 42.30 14.38 14.26
N SER A 701 41.35 13.75 14.97
CA SER A 701 41.69 12.79 16.03
C SER A 701 42.26 11.49 15.43
N LYS A 702 43.59 11.41 15.33
CA LYS A 702 44.35 10.20 14.96
C LYS A 702 44.41 9.14 16.08
N ASP A 703 43.75 9.38 17.21
CA ASP A 703 43.76 8.43 18.32
C ASP A 703 42.93 7.19 17.98
N THR A 704 43.44 6.03 18.36
CA THR A 704 42.72 4.75 18.32
C THR A 704 41.35 4.93 18.99
N ASP A 705 40.25 4.79 18.22
CA ASP A 705 38.85 4.90 18.67
C ASP A 705 38.52 3.78 19.67
N THR A 706 39.06 3.92 20.88
CA THR A 706 38.92 2.98 22.00
C THR A 706 37.46 2.89 22.40
N ALA A 707 36.75 4.03 22.38
CA ALA A 707 35.31 4.08 22.57
C ALA A 707 34.55 3.27 21.50
N GLY A 708 34.98 3.31 20.24
CA GLY A 708 34.43 2.47 19.16
C GLY A 708 34.63 0.97 19.40
N LEU A 709 35.81 0.58 19.86
CA LEU A 709 36.08 -0.81 20.26
C LEU A 709 35.20 -1.22 21.44
N ASN A 710 35.04 -0.35 22.43
CA ASN A 710 34.17 -0.59 23.60
C ASN A 710 32.69 -0.75 23.21
N ARG A 711 32.16 0.15 22.36
CA ARG A 711 30.81 0.02 21.78
C ARG A 711 30.65 -1.30 21.03
N GLY A 712 31.66 -1.72 20.28
CA GLY A 712 31.72 -2.99 19.56
C GLY A 712 31.69 -4.21 20.51
N ARG A 713 32.56 -4.22 21.53
CA ARG A 713 32.63 -5.24 22.60
C ARG A 713 31.28 -5.39 23.30
N LEU A 714 30.68 -4.29 23.72
CA LEU A 714 29.39 -4.26 24.40
C LEU A 714 28.28 -4.83 23.51
N SER A 715 28.18 -4.33 22.28
CA SER A 715 27.19 -4.78 21.31
C SER A 715 27.34 -6.27 21.02
N PHE A 716 28.58 -6.76 20.85
CA PHE A 716 28.85 -8.18 20.61
C PHE A 716 28.39 -9.07 21.75
N CYS A 717 28.70 -8.70 23.00
CA CYS A 717 28.27 -9.48 24.16
C CYS A 717 26.74 -9.58 24.21
N LEU A 718 26.04 -8.46 24.02
CA LEU A 718 24.58 -8.43 24.03
C LEU A 718 23.97 -9.22 22.85
N TYR A 719 24.51 -9.10 21.65
CA TYR A 719 24.06 -9.87 20.49
C TYR A 719 24.29 -11.39 20.68
N ALA A 720 25.43 -11.78 21.26
CA ALA A 720 25.72 -13.18 21.54
C ALA A 720 24.74 -13.74 22.59
N MET A 721 24.48 -12.99 23.67
CA MET A 721 23.47 -13.35 24.66
C MET A 721 22.09 -13.52 24.04
N LEU A 722 21.65 -12.54 23.25
CA LEU A 722 20.37 -12.58 22.55
C LEU A 722 20.30 -13.79 21.63
N GLY A 723 21.35 -14.03 20.84
CA GLY A 723 21.44 -15.16 19.92
C GLY A 723 21.29 -16.51 20.63
N VAL A 724 22.00 -16.72 21.75
CA VAL A 724 21.91 -17.99 22.50
C VAL A 724 20.57 -18.13 23.20
N VAL A 725 20.09 -17.10 23.91
CA VAL A 725 18.78 -17.12 24.59
C VAL A 725 17.64 -17.42 23.62
N LYS A 726 17.66 -16.78 22.44
CA LYS A 726 16.61 -16.91 21.43
C LYS A 726 16.62 -18.27 20.72
N ARG A 727 17.79 -18.93 20.62
CA ARG A 727 17.96 -20.13 19.77
C ARG A 727 18.12 -21.43 20.55
N SER A 728 18.60 -21.38 21.79
CA SER A 728 18.76 -22.57 22.63
C SER A 728 17.39 -23.11 23.06
N ARG A 729 17.09 -24.36 22.70
CA ARG A 729 15.82 -25.01 23.01
C ARG A 729 15.99 -26.50 23.26
N TRP A 730 15.10 -27.05 24.08
CA TRP A 730 14.91 -28.50 24.21
C TRP A 730 14.15 -29.09 22.99
N PRO A 731 14.17 -30.43 22.80
CA PRO A 731 13.38 -31.10 21.77
C PRO A 731 11.87 -30.85 21.95
N SER A 732 11.16 -30.68 20.83
CA SER A 732 9.69 -30.51 20.86
C SER A 732 8.94 -31.81 21.18
N ASP A 733 9.53 -32.96 20.86
CA ASP A 733 8.99 -34.27 21.25
C ASP A 733 9.30 -34.58 22.72
N LEU A 734 8.28 -34.97 23.49
CA LEU A 734 8.40 -35.21 24.92
C LEU A 734 9.27 -36.42 25.25
N ALA A 735 9.24 -37.48 24.44
CA ALA A 735 10.05 -38.67 24.69
C ALA A 735 11.53 -38.36 24.47
N GLU A 736 11.85 -37.62 23.39
CA GLU A 736 13.20 -37.12 23.13
C GLU A 736 13.68 -36.16 24.23
N ALA A 737 12.82 -35.25 24.69
CA ALA A 737 13.17 -34.33 25.77
C ALA A 737 13.44 -35.07 27.08
N LYS A 738 12.68 -36.14 27.39
CA LYS A 738 12.92 -36.99 28.56
C LYS A 738 14.23 -37.77 28.44
N SER A 739 14.44 -38.46 27.31
CA SER A 739 15.66 -39.25 27.09
C SER A 739 16.91 -38.38 27.08
N GLY A 740 16.80 -37.16 26.56
CA GLY A 740 17.87 -36.15 26.55
C GLY A 740 18.09 -35.45 27.88
N GLY A 741 17.28 -35.73 28.91
CA GLY A 741 17.41 -35.13 30.23
C GLY A 741 16.99 -33.67 30.31
N PHE A 742 16.07 -33.20 29.47
CA PHE A 742 15.53 -31.82 29.52
C PHE A 742 14.33 -31.67 30.46
N VAL A 743 13.64 -32.75 30.81
CA VAL A 743 12.48 -32.71 31.72
C VAL A 743 12.95 -32.92 33.16
N VAL A 744 12.68 -31.94 34.02
CA VAL A 744 13.07 -31.98 35.45
C VAL A 744 11.93 -32.34 36.39
N GLY A 745 10.69 -32.25 35.92
CA GLY A 745 9.52 -32.53 36.73
C GLY A 745 8.21 -32.27 36.00
N TYR A 746 7.13 -32.17 36.76
CA TYR A 746 5.78 -31.91 36.27
C TYR A 746 5.08 -30.89 37.16
N THR A 747 4.24 -30.04 36.56
CA THR A 747 3.35 -29.16 37.29
C THR A 747 2.25 -29.95 37.99
N PRO A 748 1.53 -29.38 38.97
CA PRO A 748 0.36 -30.04 39.58
C PRO A 748 -0.73 -30.44 38.58
N ALA A 749 -0.81 -29.74 37.44
CA ALA A 749 -1.72 -30.05 36.34
C ALA A 749 -1.18 -31.12 35.36
N GLY A 750 0.00 -31.70 35.63
CA GLY A 750 0.61 -32.75 34.82
C GLY A 750 1.38 -32.26 33.58
N ALA A 751 1.63 -30.97 33.43
CA ALA A 751 2.45 -30.45 32.33
C ALA A 751 3.95 -30.63 32.64
N PRO A 752 4.79 -31.03 31.67
CA PRO A 752 6.23 -31.19 31.89
C PRO A 752 6.92 -29.86 32.19
N ILE A 753 7.85 -29.88 33.13
CA ILE A 753 8.73 -28.75 33.46
C ILE A 753 10.08 -29.01 32.80
N TYR A 754 10.52 -28.08 31.96
CA TYR A 754 11.77 -28.17 31.21
C TYR A 754 12.89 -27.36 31.87
N ARG A 755 14.14 -27.73 31.55
CA ARG A 755 15.33 -26.93 31.83
C ARG A 755 16.05 -26.56 30.53
N ASN A 756 16.59 -25.34 30.47
CA ASN A 756 17.35 -24.86 29.32
C ASN A 756 18.86 -25.03 29.57
N PRO A 757 19.64 -25.56 28.60
CA PRO A 757 21.09 -25.66 28.73
C PRO A 757 21.82 -24.34 28.98
N PHE A 758 21.22 -23.19 28.62
CA PHE A 758 21.82 -21.87 28.79
C PHE A 758 21.53 -21.21 30.15
N THR A 759 20.60 -21.76 30.95
CA THR A 759 20.12 -21.13 32.20
C THR A 759 21.26 -20.72 33.14
N THR A 760 22.21 -21.62 33.40
CA THR A 760 23.29 -21.35 34.36
C THR A 760 24.18 -20.19 33.93
N GLN A 761 24.43 -20.06 32.63
CA GLN A 761 25.21 -18.94 32.12
C GLN A 761 24.39 -17.66 32.12
N PHE A 762 23.12 -17.72 31.73
CA PHE A 762 22.25 -16.54 31.74
C PHE A 762 22.14 -15.92 33.14
N GLN A 763 22.01 -16.74 34.19
CA GLN A 763 21.97 -16.25 35.57
C GLN A 763 23.23 -15.47 35.97
N VAL A 764 24.40 -15.82 35.42
CA VAL A 764 25.66 -15.08 35.64
C VAL A 764 25.66 -13.74 34.89
N LEU A 765 24.99 -13.66 33.74
CA LEU A 765 24.96 -12.46 32.88
C LEU A 765 23.87 -11.46 33.28
N LEU A 766 22.78 -11.95 33.87
CA LEU A 766 21.57 -11.17 34.21
C LEU A 766 21.84 -9.94 35.08
N PRO A 767 22.68 -9.96 36.14
CA PRO A 767 22.91 -8.78 36.97
C PRO A 767 23.45 -7.58 36.18
N ASN A 768 24.42 -7.82 35.30
CA ASN A 768 25.02 -6.79 34.46
C ASN A 768 24.07 -6.35 33.33
N LEU A 769 23.22 -7.23 32.83
CA LEU A 769 22.14 -6.85 31.89
C LEU A 769 21.14 -5.89 32.54
N LEU A 770 20.70 -6.21 33.77
CA LEU A 770 19.78 -5.36 34.53
C LEU A 770 20.44 -4.03 34.94
N ALA A 771 21.74 -4.04 35.25
CA ALA A 771 22.50 -2.81 35.47
C ALA A 771 22.53 -1.93 34.22
N LEU A 772 22.83 -2.51 33.05
CA LEU A 772 22.80 -1.78 31.78
C LEU A 772 21.42 -1.19 31.48
N ILE A 773 20.34 -1.95 31.66
CA ILE A 773 18.97 -1.46 31.44
C ILE A 773 18.66 -0.26 32.34
N ARG A 774 18.99 -0.38 33.63
CA ARG A 774 18.81 0.70 34.62
C ARG A 774 19.58 1.95 34.22
N THR A 775 20.83 1.78 33.84
CA THR A 775 21.70 2.86 33.36
C THR A 775 21.12 3.52 32.12
N HIS A 776 20.69 2.73 31.13
CA HIS A 776 20.14 3.25 29.88
C HIS A 776 18.86 4.05 30.08
N ASN A 777 17.93 3.57 30.91
CA ASN A 777 16.74 4.32 31.29
C ASN A 777 17.09 5.62 32.04
N SER A 778 18.11 5.59 32.88
CA SER A 778 18.58 6.78 33.60
C SER A 778 19.25 7.81 32.67
N LEU A 779 19.77 7.41 31.50
CA LEU A 779 20.39 8.34 30.54
C LEU A 779 19.42 9.42 30.06
N PHE A 780 18.11 9.14 30.04
CA PHE A 780 17.09 10.11 29.64
C PHE A 780 16.82 11.19 30.69
N MET A 781 17.33 11.05 31.92
CA MET A 781 17.20 12.09 32.94
C MET A 781 17.95 13.36 32.51
N PRO A 782 17.43 14.57 32.81
CA PRO A 782 18.03 15.84 32.37
C PRO A 782 19.51 16.01 32.73
N GLU A 783 19.91 15.54 33.92
CA GLU A 783 21.30 15.58 34.39
C GLU A 783 22.27 14.71 33.56
N ASN A 784 21.78 13.61 32.99
CA ASN A 784 22.57 12.72 32.13
C ASN A 784 22.57 13.19 30.68
N MET A 785 21.44 13.70 30.20
CA MET A 785 21.35 14.36 28.89
C MET A 785 22.32 15.54 28.79
N ALA A 786 22.53 16.29 29.88
CA ALA A 786 23.47 17.40 29.95
C ALA A 786 24.96 16.98 29.92
N ARG A 787 25.27 15.68 30.09
CA ARG A 787 26.65 15.14 30.03
C ARG A 787 27.08 14.79 28.61
N LEU A 788 26.16 14.77 27.65
CA LEU A 788 26.47 14.53 26.24
C LEU A 788 27.32 15.67 25.69
N SER A 789 28.27 15.32 24.82
CA SER A 789 29.07 16.33 24.11
C SER A 789 28.21 17.12 23.13
N GLU A 790 28.73 18.25 22.66
CA GLU A 790 28.07 19.03 21.60
C GLU A 790 27.80 18.17 20.35
N THR A 791 28.74 17.29 19.98
CA THR A 791 28.62 16.35 18.85
C THR A 791 27.46 15.37 19.02
N PHE A 792 27.21 14.91 20.26
CA PHE A 792 26.26 13.85 20.57
C PHE A 792 25.04 14.30 21.36
N SER A 793 24.81 15.61 21.47
CA SER A 793 23.66 16.22 22.14
C SER A 793 22.30 15.65 21.67
N ARG A 794 22.23 15.16 20.43
CA ARG A 794 21.04 14.57 19.80
C ARG A 794 21.08 13.03 19.70
N ALA A 795 21.99 12.36 20.42
CA ALA A 795 22.22 10.92 20.28
C ALA A 795 21.02 10.04 20.70
N HIS A 796 20.11 10.57 21.53
CA HIS A 796 18.90 9.86 21.97
C HIS A 796 17.64 10.22 21.16
N GLU A 797 17.73 11.18 20.23
CA GLU A 797 16.62 11.51 19.34
C GLU A 797 16.33 10.39 18.33
N VAL A 798 15.12 10.40 17.78
CA VAL A 798 14.70 9.51 16.69
C VAL A 798 15.57 9.76 15.46
N MET A 799 16.04 8.69 14.81
CA MET A 799 16.81 8.79 13.57
C MET A 799 15.91 9.32 12.43
N ASP A 800 16.45 10.11 11.50
CA ASP A 800 15.64 10.70 10.44
C ASP A 800 14.99 9.63 9.53
N ALA A 801 15.64 8.48 9.33
CA ALA A 801 15.05 7.35 8.63
C ALA A 801 13.79 6.80 9.33
N GLU A 802 13.78 6.75 10.67
CA GLU A 802 12.63 6.32 11.46
C GLU A 802 11.53 7.38 11.46
N LYS A 803 11.89 8.67 11.53
CA LYS A 803 10.93 9.79 11.40
C LYS A 803 10.19 9.71 10.07
N ASN A 804 10.90 9.51 8.96
CA ASN A 804 10.29 9.40 7.64
C ASN A 804 9.30 8.24 7.56
N VAL A 805 9.66 7.08 8.13
CA VAL A 805 8.75 5.91 8.18
C VAL A 805 7.48 6.22 8.98
N VAL A 806 7.60 6.88 10.13
CA VAL A 806 6.43 7.24 10.96
C VAL A 806 5.56 8.31 10.31
N LEU A 807 6.16 9.25 9.58
CA LEU A 807 5.45 10.30 8.83
C LEU A 807 4.85 9.80 7.50
N GLY A 808 5.07 8.54 7.13
CA GLY A 808 4.61 7.99 5.85
C GLY A 808 5.33 8.57 4.63
N LEU A 809 6.52 9.16 4.83
CA LEU A 809 7.33 9.74 3.76
C LEU A 809 8.18 8.66 3.10
N SER A 810 8.20 8.67 1.77
CA SER A 810 9.01 7.76 0.96
C SER A 810 10.52 7.98 1.24
N GLN A 811 11.28 6.89 1.38
CA GLN A 811 12.72 6.98 1.60
C GLN A 811 13.47 7.28 0.31
N HIS A 812 14.45 8.19 0.36
CA HIS A 812 15.32 8.49 -0.77
C HIS A 812 16.03 7.26 -1.33
N LEU A 813 16.06 7.17 -2.66
CA LEU A 813 16.82 6.18 -3.39
C LEU A 813 18.32 6.47 -3.25
N LEU A 814 18.99 5.73 -2.36
CA LEU A 814 20.43 5.85 -2.14
C LEU A 814 21.20 4.90 -3.06
N ASP A 815 22.26 5.41 -3.71
CA ASP A 815 23.25 4.56 -4.36
C ASP A 815 24.01 3.76 -3.28
N ILE A 816 23.90 2.43 -3.34
CA ILE A 816 24.40 1.51 -2.33
C ILE A 816 25.95 1.42 -2.38
N TYR A 817 26.58 1.84 -3.48
CA TYR A 817 28.04 1.77 -3.64
C TYR A 817 28.77 2.99 -3.09
N ASP A 818 28.16 4.18 -3.13
CA ASP A 818 28.79 5.44 -2.68
C ASP A 818 28.33 5.90 -1.29
N ALA A 819 27.21 5.38 -0.78
CA ALA A 819 26.70 5.80 0.53
C ALA A 819 27.42 5.05 1.68
N PRO A 820 28.09 5.77 2.60
CA PRO A 820 28.57 5.15 3.82
C PRO A 820 27.38 4.62 4.64
N VAL A 821 27.59 3.52 5.38
CA VAL A 821 26.54 2.86 6.19
C VAL A 821 25.89 3.81 7.19
N TYR A 822 26.66 4.78 7.69
CA TYR A 822 26.18 5.91 8.49
C TYR A 822 26.73 7.18 7.86
N ARG A 823 25.88 8.20 7.69
CA ARG A 823 26.24 9.50 7.11
C ARG A 823 27.06 10.36 8.06
N SER A 824 26.92 10.14 9.36
CA SER A 824 27.66 10.89 10.39
C SER A 824 28.02 10.04 11.61
N SER A 825 28.96 10.52 12.42
CA SER A 825 29.27 9.93 13.73
C SER A 825 28.07 9.98 14.68
N LEU A 826 27.24 11.02 14.59
CA LEU A 826 26.00 11.14 15.36
C LEU A 826 25.00 10.03 14.99
N GLU A 827 24.76 9.80 13.70
CA GLU A 827 23.83 8.76 13.25
C GLU A 827 24.31 7.36 13.68
N ARG A 828 25.63 7.12 13.66
CA ARG A 828 26.21 5.89 14.20
C ARG A 828 25.95 5.73 15.70
N MET A 829 26.05 6.81 16.46
CA MET A 829 25.79 6.81 17.90
C MET A 829 24.29 6.60 18.20
N GLN A 830 23.41 7.26 17.45
CA GLN A 830 21.95 7.05 17.51
C GLN A 830 21.61 5.58 17.24
N GLY A 831 22.13 5.01 16.15
CA GLY A 831 21.92 3.59 15.82
C GLY A 831 22.46 2.65 16.90
N PHE A 832 23.60 2.98 17.52
CA PHE A 832 24.14 2.22 18.65
C PHE A 832 23.21 2.25 19.87
N PHE A 833 22.80 3.43 20.34
CA PHE A 833 21.87 3.52 21.47
C PHE A 833 20.54 2.84 21.18
N THR A 834 20.00 3.03 19.97
CA THR A 834 18.75 2.37 19.54
C THR A 834 18.87 0.86 19.66
N MET A 835 19.85 0.27 18.98
CA MET A 835 20.02 -1.17 18.97
C MET A 835 20.39 -1.70 20.36
N LEU A 836 21.20 -1.00 21.13
CA LEU A 836 21.56 -1.43 22.48
C LEU A 836 20.33 -1.49 23.39
N TYR A 837 19.50 -0.44 23.38
CA TYR A 837 18.26 -0.39 24.16
C TYR A 837 17.32 -1.54 23.78
N ASP A 838 16.97 -1.65 22.50
CA ASP A 838 16.00 -2.65 22.02
C ASP A 838 16.49 -4.08 22.29
N ASN A 839 17.79 -4.35 22.11
CA ASN A 839 18.34 -5.68 22.34
C ASN A 839 18.37 -6.07 23.82
N CYS A 840 18.52 -5.12 24.75
CA CYS A 840 18.43 -5.42 26.18
C CYS A 840 17.05 -5.98 26.54
N PHE A 841 15.99 -5.33 26.06
CA PHE A 841 14.63 -5.78 26.27
C PHE A 841 14.31 -7.06 25.50
N HIS A 842 14.86 -7.24 24.30
CA HIS A 842 14.74 -8.51 23.58
C HIS A 842 15.38 -9.67 24.34
N VAL A 843 16.54 -9.46 24.98
CA VAL A 843 17.16 -10.51 25.81
C VAL A 843 16.24 -10.87 26.98
N LEU A 844 15.72 -9.88 27.71
CA LEU A 844 14.78 -10.13 28.82
C LEU A 844 13.49 -10.83 28.36
N GLY A 845 12.84 -10.34 27.31
CA GLY A 845 11.60 -10.92 26.78
C GLY A 845 11.79 -12.36 26.29
N ASN A 846 12.89 -12.65 25.57
CA ASN A 846 13.19 -14.01 25.13
C ASN A 846 13.63 -14.92 26.31
N ALA A 847 14.24 -14.38 27.37
CA ALA A 847 14.62 -15.18 28.54
C ALA A 847 13.40 -15.80 29.22
N GLY A 848 12.30 -15.05 29.37
CA GLY A 848 11.05 -15.57 29.92
C GLY A 848 10.47 -16.74 29.11
N LEU A 849 10.52 -16.65 27.77
CA LEU A 849 10.03 -17.71 26.88
C LEU A 849 10.95 -18.93 26.85
N SER A 850 12.27 -18.72 26.77
CA SER A 850 13.26 -19.77 26.57
C SER A 850 13.64 -20.51 27.84
N LEU A 851 13.64 -19.85 29.00
CA LEU A 851 14.08 -20.43 30.28
C LEU A 851 12.91 -20.81 31.19
N GLN A 852 11.71 -20.26 30.93
CA GLN A 852 10.47 -20.56 31.64
C GLN A 852 10.62 -20.49 33.16
N GLN A 853 10.31 -21.58 33.89
CA GLN A 853 10.36 -21.61 35.36
C GLN A 853 11.73 -21.20 35.88
N GLU A 854 12.82 -21.61 35.24
CA GLU A 854 14.18 -21.29 35.71
C GLU A 854 14.50 -19.79 35.67
N PHE A 855 13.78 -19.01 34.87
CA PHE A 855 13.82 -17.54 34.91
C PHE A 855 12.84 -16.99 35.93
N TYR A 856 11.57 -17.37 35.88
CA TYR A 856 10.53 -16.81 36.75
C TYR A 856 10.69 -17.14 38.24
N THR A 857 11.49 -18.15 38.60
CA THR A 857 11.81 -18.47 40.01
C THR A 857 13.12 -17.86 40.51
N ILE A 858 13.76 -16.96 39.74
CA ILE A 858 14.92 -16.20 40.23
C ILE A 858 14.50 -15.36 41.44
N GLU A 859 15.27 -15.43 42.51
CA GLU A 859 14.99 -14.70 43.75
C GLU A 859 14.94 -13.19 43.48
N LYS A 860 13.88 -12.52 43.98
CA LYS A 860 13.65 -11.07 43.79
C LYS A 860 13.58 -10.60 42.34
N LEU A 861 13.32 -11.48 41.37
CA LEU A 861 13.26 -11.10 39.95
C LEU A 861 12.33 -9.90 39.69
N ALA A 862 11.14 -9.90 40.29
CA ALA A 862 10.18 -8.80 40.11
C ALA A 862 10.71 -7.46 40.65
N GLU A 863 11.37 -7.47 41.81
CA GLU A 863 11.99 -6.27 42.40
C GLU A 863 13.17 -5.77 41.56
N GLU A 864 13.99 -6.69 41.05
CA GLU A 864 15.15 -6.38 40.21
C GLU A 864 14.73 -5.83 38.83
N ILE A 865 13.71 -6.42 38.20
CA ILE A 865 13.14 -5.89 36.95
C ILE A 865 12.48 -4.53 37.21
N ALA A 866 11.68 -4.39 38.26
CA ALA A 866 11.08 -3.12 38.67
C ALA A 866 12.14 -2.02 38.87
N GLY A 867 13.21 -2.37 39.60
CA GLY A 867 14.32 -1.49 39.90
C GLY A 867 15.26 -1.20 38.72
N SER A 868 15.07 -1.83 37.57
CA SER A 868 15.89 -1.63 36.36
C SER A 868 15.09 -1.12 35.17
N ALA A 869 14.14 -1.94 34.69
CA ALA A 869 13.37 -1.68 33.47
C ALA A 869 12.39 -0.52 33.60
N PHE A 870 11.91 -0.24 34.81
CA PHE A 870 10.87 0.75 35.07
C PHE A 870 11.38 1.97 35.86
N VAL A 871 12.69 2.21 35.83
CA VAL A 871 13.32 3.40 36.42
C VAL A 871 13.20 4.58 35.47
N SER A 872 12.93 5.77 36.02
CA SER A 872 12.93 7.05 35.29
C SER A 872 12.01 7.09 34.06
N LEU A 873 10.91 6.32 34.06
CA LEU A 873 9.97 6.23 32.93
C LEU A 873 9.37 7.57 32.53
N ASP A 874 9.20 8.50 33.47
CA ASP A 874 8.70 9.86 33.21
C ASP A 874 9.59 10.64 32.21
N HIS A 875 10.83 10.18 32.01
CA HIS A 875 11.79 10.76 31.07
C HIS A 875 12.03 9.91 29.82
N VAL A 876 11.56 8.64 29.80
CA VAL A 876 11.75 7.76 28.64
C VAL A 876 10.77 8.18 27.53
N PRO A 877 11.26 8.49 26.32
CA PRO A 877 10.40 9.00 25.26
C PRO A 877 9.54 7.91 24.62
N ASP A 878 8.43 8.29 23.99
CA ASP A 878 7.45 7.36 23.40
C ASP A 878 8.07 6.38 22.40
N HIS A 879 9.05 6.81 21.59
CA HIS A 879 9.73 5.96 20.62
C HIS A 879 10.58 4.85 21.25
N ARG A 880 10.90 4.96 22.55
CA ARG A 880 11.58 3.94 23.37
C ARG A 880 10.63 3.14 24.23
N LEU A 881 9.60 3.80 24.76
CA LEU A 881 8.59 3.14 25.57
C LEU A 881 7.76 2.15 24.74
N ARG A 882 7.41 2.49 23.50
CA ARG A 882 6.63 1.60 22.62
C ARG A 882 7.35 0.28 22.32
N PRO A 883 8.62 0.24 21.86
CA PRO A 883 9.35 -1.02 21.72
C PRO A 883 9.46 -1.79 23.04
N MET A 884 9.74 -1.13 24.16
CA MET A 884 9.83 -1.77 25.47
C MET A 884 8.54 -2.53 25.82
N ILE A 885 7.37 -1.90 25.68
CA ILE A 885 6.06 -2.51 25.95
C ILE A 885 5.70 -3.60 24.93
N HIS A 886 6.14 -3.47 23.68
CA HIS A 886 5.86 -4.48 22.67
C HIS A 886 6.73 -5.74 22.82
N ILE A 887 7.95 -5.59 23.34
CA ILE A 887 8.95 -6.66 23.45
C ILE A 887 8.81 -7.44 24.77
N LEU A 888 8.49 -6.77 25.88
CA LEU A 888 8.19 -7.37 27.18
C LEU A 888 6.73 -7.81 27.23
#